data_AF-A0A135VKC8-F1
#
_entry.id   AF-A0A135VKC8-F1
#
_cell.length_a   1.000
_cell.length_b   1.000
_cell.length_c   1.000
_cell.angle_alpha   90.00
_cell.angle_beta   90.00
_cell.angle_gamma   90.00
#
_symmetry.space_group_name_H-M   'P 1'
#
loop_
_entity.id
_entity.type
_entity.pdbx_description
1 polymer ?
#
loop_
_entity_poly.entity_id
_entity_poly.type
_entity_poly.pdbx_seq_one_letter_code
_entity_poly.pdbx_strand_id
1 'polypeptide(L)'
;MRRALVLCIAFLLIMYAKFDGNQLVTQSTETHLPSQDYLPVERNWSANIIVVGYNPTLIDELILLQGLPTARYYTTEDVEITYNIDYEIYFADKSYVDDLRQVMLDNSNNGTGTGTRLDESALIYQKAHLDEPQRIFYPRDGRVIDGYAVEDWLEENPFVAPPSLGYTLYLVNFSEFDRADHSLEHWYDYHPEDPDTGEEQDWFRLEWDNPLNPDVTMDYPFFGGRYNTYLVDPSAHHWYLKWCRIWWSEEIGTDRDFWTQDLEDKVGTLNLSAPAGVASLNVYLRDCIWDPITQLFFPYQHQPASYVNSGTLKALIFCMDVANGTSVESLEWVTDADMQKAHLEELYPFIQWDVDVEYLDIDEETVWNNLFWTYATVEPDGTTVVDGGAMFSAIYNIMKPLFVADDENINVFGVVFIKKQMEMHVYGRTYTGLGGSGQTVIWKSWERYYRPDGVTPKDGISAVQLHETMHAIGFHHTWQHEYYSSDFSWGPMGYFAYHNGTSTFDKNWVQGTYLDQMEATLWNELLTRPQTEYDRPETELAEQLANGAFSRARDFYNEMEWMAAYEALIDARDWIKRVYSSIEDATPPVIHAWGTIPHEIGSDEFLVWAHVTDENSGLENVTLHVQIDEGIIQSFPMSLEGANWTVQVPASGPYTNLSIWIIAWDWGMNMARGNTISQVQAPLDWLFPLTVTVSTAALVIVIGVYVLRQKSR
;
A
#
# COMPACT_ATOMS: atom_id res chain seq x y z
N MET A 1 -80.69 14.92 27.01
CA MET A 1 -79.42 15.52 27.49
C MET A 1 -78.29 14.73 26.88
N ARG A 2 -77.78 15.20 25.73
CA ARG A 2 -76.42 15.75 25.51
C ARG A 2 -75.32 14.71 25.79
N ARG A 3 -74.97 13.92 24.76
CA ARG A 3 -73.74 13.97 23.90
C ARG A 3 -72.62 13.10 24.52
N ALA A 4 -71.88 12.24 23.84
CA ALA A 4 -71.82 11.68 22.47
C ALA A 4 -70.65 10.63 22.55
N LEU A 5 -70.87 9.36 22.17
CA LEU A 5 -70.44 8.70 20.91
C LEU A 5 -68.91 8.51 20.78
N VAL A 6 -68.25 7.39 20.40
CA VAL A 6 -68.48 5.93 20.23
C VAL A 6 -67.44 5.44 19.22
N LEU A 7 -66.80 4.30 19.56
CA LEU A 7 -66.26 3.20 18.73
C LEU A 7 -65.27 3.42 17.56
N CYS A 8 -64.16 2.69 17.67
CA CYS A 8 -63.75 1.50 16.89
C CYS A 8 -63.91 1.41 15.36
N ILE A 9 -62.81 0.95 14.75
CA ILE A 9 -62.68 0.10 13.54
C ILE A 9 -62.91 0.77 12.17
N ALA A 10 -61.82 0.95 11.42
CA ALA A 10 -61.69 0.79 9.95
C ALA A 10 -60.23 1.13 9.54
N PHE A 11 -59.28 0.25 9.82
CA PHE A 11 -58.50 -0.45 8.78
C PHE A 11 -59.16 -0.48 7.37
N LEU A 12 -58.36 -0.10 6.36
CA LEU A 12 -58.52 -0.19 4.90
C LEU A 12 -59.32 0.89 4.13
N LEU A 13 -58.53 1.54 3.24
CA LEU A 13 -58.86 1.99 1.87
C LEU A 13 -59.56 3.34 1.66
N ILE A 14 -58.74 4.39 1.48
CA ILE A 14 -58.74 5.27 0.28
C ILE A 14 -57.26 5.63 0.04
N MET A 15 -56.55 4.86 -0.78
CA MET A 15 -56.35 5.07 -2.23
C MET A 15 -55.43 6.25 -2.59
N TYR A 16 -54.31 5.86 -3.21
CA TYR A 16 -53.68 6.51 -4.36
C TYR A 16 -53.22 7.96 -4.19
N ALA A 17 -52.00 8.12 -3.68
CA ALA A 17 -51.07 9.07 -4.24
C ALA A 17 -49.97 8.27 -4.94
N LYS A 18 -50.02 8.23 -6.28
CA LYS A 18 -48.84 7.97 -7.11
C LYS A 18 -47.77 8.97 -6.67
N PHE A 19 -46.68 8.48 -6.08
CA PHE A 19 -45.43 9.22 -6.14
C PHE A 19 -44.88 8.97 -7.54
N ASP A 20 -45.07 9.95 -8.42
CA ASP A 20 -44.22 10.06 -9.60
C ASP A 20 -42.80 10.31 -9.09
N GLY A 21 -41.97 9.28 -9.16
CA GLY A 21 -40.54 9.36 -8.96
C GLY A 21 -39.90 10.13 -10.11
N ASN A 22 -40.13 11.44 -10.17
CA ASN A 22 -39.13 12.34 -10.74
C ASN A 22 -38.04 12.43 -9.68
N GLN A 23 -36.94 11.72 -9.91
CA GLN A 23 -35.67 12.05 -9.30
C GLN A 23 -35.39 13.53 -9.59
N LEU A 24 -35.60 14.37 -8.57
CA LEU A 24 -34.91 15.63 -8.48
C LEU A 24 -33.44 15.26 -8.36
N VAL A 25 -32.74 15.32 -9.49
CA VAL A 25 -31.30 15.59 -9.53
C VAL A 25 -31.13 16.87 -8.71
N THR A 26 -30.82 16.72 -7.43
CA THR A 26 -30.21 17.78 -6.66
C THR A 26 -28.83 17.99 -7.26
N GLN A 27 -28.76 18.83 -8.30
CA GLN A 27 -27.58 19.64 -8.51
C GLN A 27 -27.32 20.31 -7.17
N SER A 28 -26.26 19.87 -6.49
CA SER A 28 -25.70 20.59 -5.36
C SER A 28 -25.36 21.98 -5.86
N THR A 29 -26.23 22.94 -5.61
CA THR A 29 -25.86 24.35 -5.62
C THR A 29 -24.73 24.49 -4.62
N GLU A 30 -23.51 24.62 -5.15
CA GLU A 30 -22.32 25.04 -4.43
C GLU A 30 -22.67 26.30 -3.64
N THR A 31 -22.92 26.12 -2.35
CA THR A 31 -22.77 27.20 -1.40
C THR A 31 -21.28 27.45 -1.32
N HIS A 32 -20.79 28.43 -2.09
CA HIS A 32 -19.46 29.03 -1.92
C HIS A 32 -19.27 29.42 -0.46
N LEU A 33 -18.65 28.52 0.30
CA LEU A 33 -17.84 28.86 1.45
C LEU A 33 -16.74 29.81 0.95
N PRO A 34 -16.29 30.79 1.77
CA PRO A 34 -15.17 31.65 1.39
C PRO A 34 -14.01 30.76 0.94
N SER A 35 -13.42 31.05 -0.22
CA SER A 35 -12.41 30.21 -0.88
C SER A 35 -11.31 29.86 0.11
N GLN A 36 -11.22 28.58 0.51
CA GLN A 36 -9.96 28.03 0.98
C GLN A 36 -9.01 28.14 -0.22
N ASP A 37 -7.91 28.86 -0.07
CA ASP A 37 -6.83 28.85 -1.04
C ASP A 37 -6.10 27.51 -0.87
N TYR A 38 -6.55 26.48 -1.58
CA TYR A 38 -5.88 25.17 -1.60
C TYR A 38 -4.48 25.30 -2.21
N LEU A 39 -3.56 24.44 -1.76
CA LEU A 39 -2.23 24.28 -2.37
C LEU A 39 -2.34 23.34 -3.58
N PRO A 40 -2.15 23.82 -4.83
CA PRO A 40 -2.34 22.99 -6.00
C PRO A 40 -1.10 22.11 -6.28
N VAL A 41 -1.34 20.86 -6.62
CA VAL A 41 -0.35 19.92 -7.18
C VAL A 41 -0.91 19.32 -8.46
N GLU A 42 -0.11 19.32 -9.52
CA GLU A 42 -0.50 18.74 -10.81
C GLU A 42 0.52 17.67 -11.23
N ARG A 43 0.02 16.50 -11.63
CA ARG A 43 0.81 15.39 -12.17
C ARG A 43 0.29 15.00 -13.55
N ASN A 44 1.20 14.62 -14.44
CA ASN A 44 0.86 14.11 -15.76
C ASN A 44 1.13 12.61 -15.80
N TRP A 45 0.07 11.84 -15.69
CA TRP A 45 0.08 10.38 -15.76
C TRP A 45 -0.17 9.92 -17.19
N SER A 46 0.33 8.74 -17.52
CA SER A 46 0.05 8.11 -18.81
C SER A 46 -0.44 6.67 -18.65
N ALA A 47 -1.28 6.22 -19.58
CA ALA A 47 -1.69 4.84 -19.69
C ALA A 47 -1.43 4.32 -21.10
N ASN A 48 -0.53 3.34 -21.22
CA ASN A 48 -0.29 2.62 -22.46
C ASN A 48 -1.36 1.54 -22.63
N ILE A 49 -2.04 1.50 -23.78
CA ILE A 49 -2.98 0.44 -24.16
C ILE A 49 -2.36 -0.36 -25.31
N ILE A 50 -1.93 -1.58 -25.01
CA ILE A 50 -1.30 -2.48 -25.97
C ILE A 50 -2.36 -3.43 -26.51
N VAL A 51 -2.69 -3.27 -27.79
CA VAL A 51 -3.67 -4.09 -28.50
C VAL A 51 -2.96 -5.29 -29.12
N VAL A 52 -3.31 -6.50 -28.68
CA VAL A 52 -2.64 -7.76 -29.04
C VAL A 52 -3.64 -8.72 -29.69
N GLY A 53 -3.28 -9.32 -30.83
CA GLY A 53 -4.12 -10.33 -31.49
C GLY A 53 -5.30 -9.78 -32.31
N TYR A 54 -5.49 -8.45 -32.36
CA TYR A 54 -6.53 -7.82 -33.18
C TYR A 54 -6.04 -7.44 -34.58
N ASN A 55 -6.96 -7.38 -35.55
CA ASN A 55 -6.71 -6.67 -36.80
C ASN A 55 -6.82 -5.15 -36.55
N PRO A 56 -5.74 -4.36 -36.73
CA PRO A 56 -5.76 -2.92 -36.45
C PRO A 56 -6.84 -2.14 -37.20
N THR A 57 -7.27 -2.62 -38.38
CA THR A 57 -8.32 -1.93 -39.16
C THR A 57 -9.71 -2.03 -38.52
N LEU A 58 -9.87 -2.86 -37.47
CA LEU A 58 -11.11 -3.03 -36.73
C LEU A 58 -11.13 -2.26 -35.41
N ILE A 59 -10.03 -1.59 -35.07
CA ILE A 59 -9.92 -0.79 -33.85
C ILE A 59 -10.07 0.69 -34.22
N ASP A 60 -11.09 1.32 -33.65
CA ASP A 60 -11.34 2.75 -33.75
C ASP A 60 -10.94 3.38 -32.41
N GLU A 61 -9.74 3.94 -32.39
CA GLU A 61 -9.11 4.53 -31.20
C GLU A 61 -10.00 5.61 -30.53
N LEU A 62 -10.74 6.39 -31.33
CA LEU A 62 -11.61 7.44 -30.80
C LEU A 62 -12.79 6.85 -30.04
N ILE A 63 -13.36 5.74 -30.51
CA ILE A 63 -14.45 5.03 -29.84
C ILE A 63 -13.92 4.27 -28.62
N LEU A 64 -12.76 3.64 -28.75
CA LEU A 64 -12.12 2.88 -27.67
C LEU A 64 -11.81 3.76 -26.45
N LEU A 65 -11.34 4.99 -26.67
CA LEU A 65 -11.00 5.93 -25.58
C LEU A 65 -12.20 6.76 -25.11
N GLN A 66 -13.34 6.70 -25.79
CA GLN A 66 -14.47 7.59 -25.52
C GLN A 66 -14.99 7.41 -24.08
N GLY A 67 -14.95 8.46 -23.27
CA GLY A 67 -15.51 8.45 -21.92
C GLY A 67 -14.58 7.87 -20.85
N LEU A 68 -13.35 7.50 -21.22
CA LEU A 68 -12.27 7.34 -20.25
C LEU A 68 -11.86 8.72 -19.67
N PRO A 69 -11.40 8.77 -18.42
CA PRO A 69 -11.07 10.02 -17.76
C PRO A 69 -9.79 10.66 -18.33
N THR A 70 -9.86 11.92 -18.75
CA THR A 70 -8.66 12.69 -19.15
C THR A 70 -8.03 13.44 -17.97
N ALA A 71 -8.74 13.53 -16.85
CA ALA A 71 -8.25 14.12 -15.62
C ALA A 71 -9.00 13.55 -14.40
N ARG A 72 -8.34 13.63 -13.24
CA ARG A 72 -8.91 13.40 -11.92
C ARG A 72 -8.54 14.53 -10.98
N TYR A 73 -9.47 14.84 -10.08
CA TYR A 73 -9.33 15.90 -9.10
C TYR A 73 -9.61 15.31 -7.72
N TYR A 74 -8.69 15.53 -6.80
CA TYR A 74 -8.78 15.09 -5.43
C TYR A 74 -8.47 16.25 -4.50
N THR A 75 -9.13 16.27 -3.36
CA THR A 75 -8.96 17.35 -2.39
C THR A 75 -8.76 16.76 -1.00
N THR A 76 -7.78 17.28 -0.29
CA THR A 76 -7.59 17.03 1.15
C THR A 76 -8.03 18.27 1.94
N GLU A 77 -7.63 18.40 3.20
CA GLU A 77 -7.93 19.60 3.99
C GLU A 77 -7.30 20.87 3.39
N ASP A 78 -6.05 20.76 2.91
CA ASP A 78 -5.25 21.90 2.48
C ASP A 78 -4.75 21.80 1.02
N VAL A 79 -4.82 20.63 0.38
CA VAL A 79 -4.18 20.37 -0.92
C VAL A 79 -5.20 19.97 -1.97
N GLU A 80 -5.08 20.55 -3.17
CA GLU A 80 -5.80 20.14 -4.38
C GLU A 80 -4.85 19.38 -5.31
N ILE A 81 -5.14 18.13 -5.58
CA ILE A 81 -4.34 17.24 -6.43
C ILE A 81 -5.06 17.03 -7.76
N THR A 82 -4.40 17.36 -8.85
CA THR A 82 -4.90 17.12 -10.21
C THR A 82 -4.00 16.11 -10.93
N TYR A 83 -4.56 14.99 -11.35
CA TYR A 83 -3.90 14.04 -12.23
C TYR A 83 -4.44 14.25 -13.65
N ASN A 84 -3.61 14.76 -14.55
CA ASN A 84 -3.88 14.78 -15.99
C ASN A 84 -3.51 13.41 -16.58
N ILE A 85 -4.37 12.85 -17.44
CA ILE A 85 -4.23 11.48 -17.92
C ILE A 85 -4.14 11.48 -19.45
N ASP A 86 -3.00 11.00 -19.94
CA ASP A 86 -2.76 10.78 -21.37
C ASP A 86 -2.85 9.28 -21.71
N TYR A 87 -3.43 8.96 -22.86
CA TYR A 87 -3.56 7.58 -23.35
C TYR A 87 -2.78 7.39 -24.64
N GLU A 88 -1.97 6.34 -24.70
CA GLU A 88 -1.23 5.96 -25.91
C GLU A 88 -1.61 4.54 -26.33
N ILE A 89 -2.06 4.37 -27.58
CA ILE A 89 -2.47 3.07 -28.12
C ILE A 89 -1.36 2.51 -29.02
N TYR A 90 -0.98 1.27 -28.75
CA TYR A 90 0.02 0.53 -29.50
C TYR A 90 -0.56 -0.77 -30.03
N PHE A 91 -0.12 -1.18 -31.23
CA PHE A 91 -0.53 -2.45 -31.82
C PHE A 91 0.66 -3.41 -31.84
N ALA A 92 0.53 -4.52 -31.12
CA ALA A 92 1.58 -5.53 -31.06
C ALA A 92 1.84 -6.14 -32.44
N ASP A 93 3.11 -6.35 -32.75
CA ASP A 93 3.49 -7.03 -33.99
C ASP A 93 3.26 -8.54 -33.91
N LYS A 94 3.31 -9.21 -35.07
CA LYS A 94 3.06 -10.64 -35.15
C LYS A 94 4.03 -11.47 -34.30
N SER A 95 5.30 -11.08 -34.19
CA SER A 95 6.26 -11.80 -33.35
C SER A 95 5.84 -11.75 -31.89
N TYR A 96 5.49 -10.57 -31.38
CA TYR A 96 5.04 -10.39 -30.01
C TYR A 96 3.77 -11.20 -29.71
N VAL A 97 2.79 -11.16 -30.62
CA VAL A 97 1.57 -11.99 -30.52
C VAL A 97 1.92 -13.48 -30.48
N ASP A 98 2.80 -13.95 -31.36
CA ASP A 98 3.19 -15.35 -31.44
C ASP A 98 3.96 -15.81 -30.19
N ASP A 99 4.77 -14.93 -29.59
CA ASP A 99 5.53 -15.18 -28.36
C ASP A 99 4.61 -15.23 -27.12
N LEU A 100 3.73 -14.23 -26.94
CA LEU A 100 2.75 -14.23 -25.84
C LEU A 100 1.82 -15.46 -25.92
N ARG A 101 1.36 -15.78 -27.12
CA ARG A 101 0.57 -17.00 -27.39
C ARG A 101 1.33 -18.26 -26.95
N GLN A 102 2.64 -18.32 -27.21
CA GLN A 102 3.45 -19.47 -26.84
C GLN A 102 3.61 -19.57 -25.33
N VAL A 103 3.82 -18.45 -24.64
CA VAL A 103 3.88 -18.39 -23.16
C VAL A 103 2.57 -18.88 -22.54
N MET A 104 1.43 -18.42 -23.05
CA MET A 104 0.11 -18.89 -22.59
C MET A 104 -0.06 -20.39 -22.81
N LEU A 105 0.35 -20.92 -23.97
CA LEU A 105 0.24 -22.35 -24.26
C LEU A 105 1.16 -23.20 -23.40
N ASP A 106 2.41 -22.77 -23.18
CA ASP A 106 3.40 -23.49 -22.38
C ASP A 106 3.06 -23.51 -20.89
N ASN A 107 2.33 -22.50 -20.41
CA ASN A 107 1.86 -22.38 -19.03
C ASN A 107 0.35 -22.61 -18.92
N SER A 108 -0.18 -23.57 -19.69
CA SER A 108 -1.59 -23.93 -19.61
C SER A 108 -1.83 -25.42 -19.44
N ASN A 109 -2.94 -25.76 -18.77
CA ASN A 109 -3.46 -27.11 -18.68
C ASN A 109 -4.80 -27.20 -19.42
N ASN A 110 -4.89 -28.11 -20.38
CA ASN A 110 -6.12 -28.36 -21.15
C ASN A 110 -6.69 -29.72 -20.73
N GLY A 111 -7.91 -29.73 -20.22
CA GLY A 111 -8.46 -30.94 -19.63
C GLY A 111 -9.96 -30.89 -19.34
N THR A 112 -10.41 -31.96 -18.70
CA THR A 112 -11.80 -32.11 -18.26
C THR A 112 -11.96 -31.62 -16.83
N GLY A 113 -13.04 -30.89 -16.55
CA GLY A 113 -13.32 -30.37 -15.21
C GLY A 113 -12.22 -29.45 -14.66
N THR A 114 -11.50 -28.75 -15.54
CA THR A 114 -10.45 -27.78 -15.16
C THR A 114 -11.02 -26.43 -14.76
N GLY A 115 -12.29 -26.17 -15.05
CA GLY A 115 -12.95 -24.89 -14.79
C GLY A 115 -14.36 -25.07 -14.24
N THR A 116 -15.05 -23.95 -14.06
CA THR A 116 -16.42 -23.91 -13.51
C THR A 116 -17.37 -23.18 -14.45
N ARG A 117 -18.60 -23.70 -14.58
CA ARG A 117 -19.71 -22.99 -15.24
C ARG A 117 -20.82 -22.68 -14.25
N LEU A 118 -21.45 -21.52 -14.46
CA LEU A 118 -22.60 -21.06 -13.69
C LEU A 118 -23.92 -21.56 -14.29
N ASP A 119 -24.81 -22.06 -13.44
CA ASP A 119 -26.22 -22.28 -13.75
C ASP A 119 -27.03 -21.05 -13.31
N GLU A 120 -27.25 -20.15 -14.27
CA GLU A 120 -28.00 -18.90 -14.05
C GLU A 120 -29.44 -19.16 -13.59
N SER A 121 -30.06 -20.27 -14.02
CA SER A 121 -31.44 -20.58 -13.62
C SER A 121 -31.52 -20.96 -12.15
N ALA A 122 -30.57 -21.78 -11.68
CA ALA A 122 -30.45 -22.13 -10.27
C ALA A 122 -30.11 -20.91 -9.40
N LEU A 123 -29.23 -20.02 -9.89
CA LEU A 123 -28.89 -18.78 -9.19
C LEU A 123 -30.09 -17.83 -9.06
N ILE A 124 -30.86 -17.63 -10.14
CA ILE A 124 -32.10 -16.83 -10.13
C ILE A 124 -33.11 -17.43 -9.15
N TYR A 125 -33.24 -18.77 -9.12
CA TYR A 125 -34.14 -19.43 -8.19
C TYR A 125 -33.73 -19.16 -6.74
N GLN A 126 -32.46 -19.38 -6.40
CA GLN A 126 -31.97 -19.18 -5.02
C GLN A 126 -32.08 -17.73 -4.58
N LYS A 127 -31.81 -16.76 -5.46
CA LYS A 127 -32.01 -15.34 -5.13
C LYS A 127 -33.45 -15.03 -4.71
N ALA A 128 -34.43 -15.71 -5.31
CA ALA A 128 -35.84 -15.57 -4.94
C ALA A 128 -36.25 -16.38 -3.71
N HIS A 129 -35.44 -17.36 -3.30
CA HIS A 129 -35.70 -18.30 -2.20
C HIS A 129 -34.42 -18.48 -1.37
N LEU A 130 -34.04 -17.45 -0.61
CA LEU A 130 -32.75 -17.41 0.09
C LEU A 130 -32.52 -18.61 1.03
N ASP A 131 -33.60 -19.19 1.57
CA ASP A 131 -33.57 -20.35 2.46
C ASP A 131 -33.47 -21.71 1.73
N GLU A 132 -33.43 -21.72 0.39
CA GLU A 132 -33.39 -22.93 -0.44
C GLU A 132 -32.10 -23.00 -1.28
N PRO A 133 -30.95 -23.37 -0.66
CA PRO A 133 -29.67 -23.37 -1.35
C PRO A 133 -29.66 -24.34 -2.55
N GLN A 134 -29.02 -23.91 -3.63
CA GLN A 134 -28.94 -24.60 -4.91
C GLN A 134 -27.50 -24.94 -5.26
N ARG A 135 -27.35 -25.99 -6.08
CA ARG A 135 -26.12 -26.18 -6.85
C ARG A 135 -26.15 -25.26 -8.06
N ILE A 136 -25.32 -24.23 -8.04
CA ILE A 136 -25.20 -23.25 -9.12
C ILE A 136 -23.90 -23.42 -9.90
N PHE A 137 -22.92 -24.14 -9.36
CA PHE A 137 -21.64 -24.40 -10.02
C PHE A 137 -21.53 -25.85 -10.49
N TYR A 138 -21.04 -25.99 -11.72
CA TYR A 138 -20.77 -27.28 -12.34
C TYR A 138 -19.37 -27.27 -12.98
N PRO A 139 -18.65 -28.40 -12.95
CA PRO A 139 -17.39 -28.51 -13.67
C PRO A 139 -17.61 -28.26 -15.18
N ARG A 140 -16.62 -27.62 -15.81
CA ARG A 140 -16.51 -27.50 -17.28
C ARG A 140 -15.13 -27.93 -17.77
N ASP A 141 -15.08 -28.29 -19.04
CA ASP A 141 -13.84 -28.59 -19.74
C ASP A 141 -13.29 -27.29 -20.35
N GLY A 142 -11.96 -27.20 -20.46
CA GLY A 142 -11.30 -26.04 -21.07
C GLY A 142 -9.80 -25.99 -20.84
N ARG A 143 -9.23 -24.82 -21.13
CA ARG A 143 -7.81 -24.50 -20.97
C ARG A 143 -7.65 -23.45 -19.87
N VAL A 144 -7.10 -23.86 -18.75
CA VAL A 144 -6.66 -22.93 -17.70
C VAL A 144 -5.23 -22.48 -18.01
N ILE A 145 -5.00 -21.17 -18.03
CA ILE A 145 -3.70 -20.54 -18.27
C ILE A 145 -3.22 -19.92 -16.95
N ASP A 146 -1.97 -20.17 -16.56
CA ASP A 146 -1.37 -19.55 -15.38
C ASP A 146 -1.18 -18.05 -15.60
N GLY A 147 -2.00 -17.24 -14.92
CA GLY A 147 -1.99 -15.78 -15.05
C GLY A 147 -0.75 -15.14 -14.44
N TYR A 148 -0.13 -15.73 -13.41
CA TYR A 148 1.13 -15.23 -12.88
C TYR A 148 2.25 -15.36 -13.92
N ALA A 149 2.34 -16.51 -14.58
CA ALA A 149 3.35 -16.73 -15.62
C ALA A 149 3.18 -15.73 -16.78
N VAL A 150 1.93 -15.39 -17.13
CA VAL A 150 1.64 -14.40 -18.17
C VAL A 150 2.02 -12.99 -17.74
N GLU A 151 1.60 -12.54 -16.56
CA GLU A 151 1.94 -11.19 -16.08
C GLU A 151 3.46 -11.01 -15.86
N ASP A 152 4.17 -12.02 -15.33
CA ASP A 152 5.62 -11.96 -15.17
C ASP A 152 6.33 -11.83 -16.52
N TRP A 153 5.85 -12.56 -17.55
CA TRP A 153 6.41 -12.44 -18.88
C TRP A 153 6.17 -11.06 -19.50
N LEU A 154 4.99 -10.46 -19.28
CA LEU A 154 4.65 -9.12 -19.80
C LEU A 154 5.51 -8.03 -19.16
N GLU A 155 5.84 -8.17 -17.88
CA GLU A 155 6.76 -7.27 -17.18
C GLU A 155 8.20 -7.41 -17.68
N GLU A 156 8.67 -8.64 -17.89
CA GLU A 156 10.03 -8.89 -18.39
C GLU A 156 10.20 -8.55 -19.88
N ASN A 157 9.11 -8.57 -20.66
CA ASN A 157 9.12 -8.42 -22.11
C ASN A 157 8.06 -7.40 -22.56
N PRO A 158 8.11 -6.14 -22.11
CA PRO A 158 7.08 -5.18 -22.46
C PRO A 158 7.18 -4.80 -23.95
N PHE A 159 6.03 -4.71 -24.64
CA PHE A 159 6.01 -4.39 -26.09
C PHE A 159 6.63 -3.01 -26.40
N VAL A 160 6.38 -2.06 -25.50
CA VAL A 160 6.97 -0.71 -25.48
C VAL A 160 7.45 -0.42 -24.06
N ALA A 161 8.38 0.52 -23.90
CA ALA A 161 8.77 0.95 -22.56
C ALA A 161 7.53 1.39 -21.75
N PRO A 162 7.32 0.86 -20.53
CA PRO A 162 6.25 1.32 -19.66
C PRO A 162 6.37 2.83 -19.40
N PRO A 163 5.25 3.54 -19.15
CA PRO A 163 5.32 4.94 -18.74
C PRO A 163 6.11 5.08 -17.44
N SER A 164 6.90 6.15 -17.31
CA SER A 164 7.65 6.40 -16.08
C SER A 164 6.72 6.70 -14.90
N LEU A 165 5.61 7.42 -15.16
CA LEU A 165 4.50 7.66 -14.22
C LEU A 165 3.20 7.21 -14.89
N GLY A 166 2.75 6.01 -14.58
CA GLY A 166 1.63 5.44 -15.31
C GLY A 166 1.50 3.93 -15.25
N TYR A 167 0.63 3.44 -16.14
CA TYR A 167 0.22 2.04 -16.18
C TYR A 167 0.23 1.49 -17.60
N THR A 168 0.35 0.17 -17.73
CA THR A 168 0.23 -0.54 -19.02
C THR A 168 -0.96 -1.49 -18.98
N LEU A 169 -1.89 -1.34 -19.92
CA LEU A 169 -3.01 -2.24 -20.12
C LEU A 169 -2.80 -3.05 -21.40
N TYR A 170 -2.86 -4.38 -21.30
CA TYR A 170 -2.85 -5.28 -22.45
C TYR A 170 -4.29 -5.67 -22.80
N LEU A 171 -4.79 -5.19 -23.94
CA LEU A 171 -6.07 -5.62 -24.49
C LEU A 171 -5.81 -6.72 -25.51
N VAL A 172 -6.10 -7.97 -25.13
CA VAL A 172 -5.69 -9.15 -25.90
C VAL A 172 -6.89 -9.87 -26.52
N ASN A 173 -6.64 -10.59 -27.61
CA ASN A 173 -7.61 -11.48 -28.25
C ASN A 173 -6.93 -12.81 -28.59
N PHE A 174 -7.38 -13.84 -27.90
CA PHE A 174 -6.96 -15.22 -28.12
C PHE A 174 -8.15 -16.16 -28.31
N SER A 175 -9.24 -15.69 -28.95
CA SER A 175 -10.39 -16.53 -29.35
C SER A 175 -10.01 -17.76 -30.19
N GLU A 176 -8.76 -17.87 -30.67
CA GLU A 176 -8.24 -19.08 -31.32
C GLU A 176 -7.98 -20.26 -30.36
N PHE A 177 -7.92 -20.00 -29.04
CA PHE A 177 -7.85 -21.04 -28.02
C PHE A 177 -9.20 -21.73 -27.81
N ASP A 178 -10.28 -21.06 -28.22
CA ASP A 178 -11.65 -21.50 -28.04
C ASP A 178 -12.17 -22.28 -29.25
N ARG A 179 -13.29 -22.94 -29.04
CA ARG A 179 -14.06 -23.55 -30.13
C ARG A 179 -15.34 -22.78 -30.36
N ALA A 180 -15.70 -22.62 -31.63
CA ALA A 180 -16.93 -21.93 -32.03
C ALA A 180 -18.24 -22.55 -31.51
N ASP A 181 -18.21 -23.75 -30.92
CA ASP A 181 -19.35 -24.39 -30.25
C ASP A 181 -19.27 -24.32 -28.72
N HIS A 182 -18.32 -23.55 -28.17
CA HIS A 182 -18.03 -23.38 -26.74
C HIS A 182 -17.72 -24.70 -26.01
N SER A 183 -17.38 -25.76 -26.77
CA SER A 183 -16.99 -27.05 -26.18
C SER A 183 -15.61 -27.02 -25.53
N LEU A 184 -14.84 -25.96 -25.75
CA LEU A 184 -13.53 -25.71 -25.19
C LEU A 184 -13.40 -24.19 -25.12
N GLU A 185 -13.16 -23.67 -23.92
CA GLU A 185 -12.82 -22.26 -23.70
C GLU A 185 -11.48 -22.18 -23.01
N HIS A 186 -10.87 -21.00 -23.03
CA HIS A 186 -9.78 -20.62 -22.17
C HIS A 186 -10.20 -19.63 -21.07
N TRP A 187 -9.43 -19.59 -20.00
CA TRP A 187 -9.47 -18.58 -18.94
C TRP A 187 -8.13 -18.56 -18.23
N TYR A 188 -7.94 -17.58 -17.36
CA TYR A 188 -6.75 -17.45 -16.53
C TYR A 188 -7.04 -17.93 -15.12
N ASP A 189 -6.00 -18.42 -14.47
CA ASP A 189 -5.99 -18.79 -13.06
C ASP A 189 -4.86 -18.04 -12.36
N TYR A 190 -5.21 -17.42 -11.24
CA TYR A 190 -4.31 -16.64 -10.40
C TYR A 190 -4.08 -17.31 -9.05
N HIS A 191 -4.54 -18.55 -8.83
CA HIS A 191 -4.28 -19.43 -7.68
C HIS A 191 -3.97 -18.68 -6.35
N PRO A 192 -4.91 -17.88 -5.81
CA PRO A 192 -4.69 -17.19 -4.55
C PRO A 192 -4.62 -18.19 -3.39
N GLU A 193 -3.72 -17.93 -2.46
CA GLU A 193 -3.55 -18.70 -1.22
C GLU A 193 -4.03 -17.87 -0.02
N ASP A 194 -4.74 -18.52 0.91
CA ASP A 194 -5.09 -17.91 2.20
C ASP A 194 -3.80 -17.66 3.01
N PRO A 195 -3.60 -16.46 3.59
CA PRO A 195 -2.30 -16.08 4.12
C PRO A 195 -2.06 -16.68 5.52
N ASP A 196 -3.13 -17.10 6.19
CA ASP A 196 -3.15 -17.66 7.53
C ASP A 196 -2.81 -19.17 7.49
N THR A 197 -3.20 -19.86 6.41
CA THR A 197 -3.06 -21.33 6.27
C THR A 197 -2.12 -21.77 5.16
N GLY A 198 -1.94 -20.95 4.11
CA GLY A 198 -1.27 -21.33 2.87
C GLY A 198 -2.07 -22.30 2.01
N GLU A 199 -3.37 -22.49 2.28
CA GLU A 199 -4.22 -23.32 1.41
C GLU A 199 -4.65 -22.53 0.16
N GLU A 200 -4.60 -23.20 -0.99
CA GLU A 200 -5.17 -22.71 -2.23
C GLU A 200 -6.68 -22.50 -2.07
N GLN A 201 -7.16 -21.35 -2.55
CA GLN A 201 -8.56 -21.01 -2.45
C GLN A 201 -9.38 -21.65 -3.56
N ASP A 202 -10.02 -22.78 -3.25
CA ASP A 202 -10.92 -23.54 -4.13
C ASP A 202 -12.41 -23.41 -3.76
N TRP A 203 -12.76 -22.39 -2.96
CA TRP A 203 -14.13 -22.08 -2.54
C TRP A 203 -14.54 -20.67 -2.92
N PHE A 204 -15.86 -20.48 -3.07
CA PHE A 204 -16.46 -19.19 -3.37
C PHE A 204 -17.39 -18.75 -2.26
N ARG A 205 -17.10 -17.61 -1.60
CA ARG A 205 -17.98 -16.85 -0.67
C ARG A 205 -18.74 -17.65 0.42
N LEU A 206 -19.16 -16.94 1.45
CA LEU A 206 -19.86 -17.55 2.58
C LEU A 206 -21.16 -18.28 2.23
N GLU A 207 -21.91 -17.77 1.27
CA GLU A 207 -23.22 -18.33 0.89
C GLU A 207 -23.10 -19.58 0.00
N TRP A 208 -21.91 -19.79 -0.60
CA TRP A 208 -21.68 -20.82 -1.62
C TRP A 208 -20.60 -21.82 -1.24
N ASP A 209 -19.82 -21.55 -0.20
CA ASP A 209 -18.95 -22.50 0.49
C ASP A 209 -19.80 -23.52 1.26
N ASN A 210 -20.39 -24.46 0.50
CA ASN A 210 -21.27 -25.49 1.00
C ASN A 210 -21.20 -26.77 0.13
N PRO A 211 -21.67 -27.93 0.63
CA PRO A 211 -21.57 -29.20 -0.09
C PRO A 211 -22.28 -29.28 -1.45
N LEU A 212 -23.15 -28.32 -1.80
CA LEU A 212 -23.79 -28.27 -3.12
C LEU A 212 -22.88 -27.68 -4.20
N ASN A 213 -21.88 -26.88 -3.80
CA ASN A 213 -20.98 -26.17 -4.69
C ASN A 213 -19.51 -26.41 -4.29
N PRO A 214 -19.01 -27.65 -4.32
CA PRO A 214 -17.62 -27.95 -4.03
C PRO A 214 -16.70 -27.50 -5.17
N ASP A 215 -15.44 -27.19 -4.83
CA ASP A 215 -14.31 -27.02 -5.76
C ASP A 215 -14.59 -25.99 -6.86
N VAL A 216 -14.92 -24.75 -6.47
CA VAL A 216 -15.25 -23.66 -7.39
C VAL A 216 -13.96 -23.01 -7.88
N THR A 217 -13.67 -23.18 -9.17
CA THR A 217 -12.57 -22.47 -9.84
C THR A 217 -13.00 -21.07 -10.25
N MET A 218 -12.10 -20.11 -10.07
CA MET A 218 -12.29 -18.75 -10.55
C MET A 218 -11.75 -18.63 -11.97
N ASP A 219 -12.66 -18.50 -12.93
CA ASP A 219 -12.29 -18.31 -14.33
C ASP A 219 -12.08 -16.80 -14.55
N TYR A 220 -10.82 -16.33 -14.45
CA TYR A 220 -10.45 -14.92 -14.57
C TYR A 220 -10.35 -14.54 -16.07
N PRO A 221 -11.12 -13.56 -16.57
CA PRO A 221 -10.91 -12.99 -17.91
C PRO A 221 -9.95 -11.79 -17.89
N PHE A 222 -9.79 -11.17 -16.73
CA PHE A 222 -8.99 -9.96 -16.51
C PHE A 222 -8.16 -10.17 -15.25
N PHE A 223 -6.94 -9.65 -15.20
CA PHE A 223 -6.06 -9.76 -14.02
C PHE A 223 -4.89 -8.78 -14.10
N GLY A 224 -4.24 -8.55 -12.96
CA GLY A 224 -3.02 -7.76 -12.85
C GLY A 224 -2.89 -7.09 -11.49
N GLY A 225 -1.78 -6.39 -11.29
CA GLY A 225 -1.52 -5.60 -10.09
C GLY A 225 -0.37 -6.10 -9.23
N ARG A 226 0.29 -7.20 -9.62
CA ARG A 226 1.64 -7.53 -9.10
C ARG A 226 2.66 -6.49 -9.58
N TYR A 227 2.44 -5.97 -10.79
CA TYR A 227 3.13 -4.81 -11.37
C TYR A 227 2.13 -3.74 -11.81
N ASN A 228 2.63 -2.62 -12.36
CA ASN A 228 1.81 -1.56 -12.98
C ASN A 228 1.18 -1.97 -14.33
N THR A 229 0.85 -3.25 -14.46
CA THR A 229 0.38 -3.92 -15.66
C THR A 229 -0.97 -4.58 -15.37
N TYR A 230 -1.92 -4.46 -16.32
CA TYR A 230 -3.20 -5.15 -16.25
C TYR A 230 -3.56 -5.77 -17.60
N LEU A 231 -4.01 -7.00 -17.61
CA LEU A 231 -4.43 -7.71 -18.81
C LEU A 231 -5.96 -7.79 -18.85
N VAL A 232 -6.50 -7.46 -20.03
CA VAL A 232 -7.91 -7.58 -20.36
C VAL A 232 -8.04 -8.51 -21.56
N ASP A 233 -8.61 -9.70 -21.37
CA ASP A 233 -8.90 -10.67 -22.43
C ASP A 233 -10.42 -10.84 -22.58
N PRO A 234 -11.08 -10.09 -23.48
CA PRO A 234 -12.51 -10.25 -23.69
C PRO A 234 -12.88 -11.60 -24.34
N SER A 235 -11.93 -12.37 -24.87
CA SER A 235 -12.19 -13.72 -25.40
C SER A 235 -12.15 -14.81 -24.32
N ALA A 236 -11.57 -14.54 -23.16
CA ALA A 236 -11.54 -15.50 -22.08
C ALA A 236 -12.94 -15.72 -21.49
N HIS A 237 -13.26 -16.97 -21.19
CA HIS A 237 -14.49 -17.32 -20.49
C HIS A 237 -14.55 -16.71 -19.10
N HIS A 238 -15.73 -16.22 -18.73
CA HIS A 238 -16.01 -15.74 -17.38
C HIS A 238 -17.45 -16.07 -16.96
N TRP A 239 -17.58 -16.69 -15.79
CA TRP A 239 -18.88 -16.88 -15.16
C TRP A 239 -19.19 -15.77 -14.13
N TYR A 240 -18.15 -15.12 -13.60
CA TYR A 240 -18.24 -14.17 -12.50
C TYR A 240 -19.14 -12.96 -12.80
N LEU A 241 -18.93 -12.29 -13.93
CA LEU A 241 -19.74 -11.12 -14.30
C LEU A 241 -21.23 -11.48 -14.47
N LYS A 242 -21.53 -12.70 -14.95
CA LYS A 242 -22.90 -13.23 -15.01
C LYS A 242 -23.47 -13.43 -13.62
N TRP A 243 -22.67 -13.96 -12.70
CA TRP A 243 -23.05 -14.11 -11.29
C TRP A 243 -23.35 -12.75 -10.66
N CYS A 244 -22.49 -11.74 -10.80
CA CYS A 244 -22.71 -10.40 -10.24
C CYS A 244 -23.97 -9.74 -10.75
N ARG A 245 -24.15 -9.81 -12.07
CA ARG A 245 -25.35 -9.32 -12.75
C ARG A 245 -26.62 -9.91 -12.15
N ILE A 246 -26.63 -11.21 -11.81
CA ILE A 246 -27.81 -11.85 -11.24
C ILE A 246 -27.91 -11.61 -9.74
N TRP A 247 -26.85 -11.86 -8.97
CA TRP A 247 -26.90 -11.92 -7.51
C TRP A 247 -27.00 -10.51 -6.88
N TRP A 248 -26.16 -9.58 -7.32
CA TRP A 248 -26.07 -8.26 -6.68
C TRP A 248 -27.06 -7.23 -7.19
N SER A 249 -27.53 -7.38 -8.43
CA SER A 249 -28.44 -6.42 -9.03
C SER A 249 -29.88 -6.62 -8.58
N GLU A 250 -30.45 -5.67 -7.83
CA GLU A 250 -31.91 -5.62 -7.62
C GLU A 250 -32.63 -5.17 -8.90
N GLU A 251 -31.99 -4.29 -9.66
CA GLU A 251 -32.40 -3.78 -10.96
C GLU A 251 -31.13 -3.48 -11.79
N ILE A 252 -31.07 -3.99 -13.02
CA ILE A 252 -29.96 -3.71 -13.95
C ILE A 252 -30.37 -2.50 -14.78
N GLY A 253 -29.75 -1.35 -14.55
CA GLY A 253 -30.00 -0.13 -15.29
C GLY A 253 -29.52 -0.22 -16.74
N THR A 254 -28.36 -0.84 -16.96
CA THR A 254 -27.81 -1.11 -18.30
C THR A 254 -27.22 -2.52 -18.38
N ASP A 255 -27.78 -3.37 -19.25
CA ASP A 255 -27.20 -4.69 -19.53
C ASP A 255 -26.04 -4.53 -20.51
N ARG A 256 -24.81 -4.78 -20.05
CA ARG A 256 -23.61 -4.68 -20.88
C ARG A 256 -23.31 -6.03 -21.51
N ASP A 257 -23.05 -6.04 -22.81
CA ASP A 257 -22.81 -7.28 -23.54
C ASP A 257 -21.66 -8.10 -22.94
N PHE A 258 -20.57 -7.44 -22.51
CA PHE A 258 -19.39 -8.10 -21.93
C PHE A 258 -19.67 -8.82 -20.61
N TRP A 259 -20.81 -8.61 -19.95
CA TRP A 259 -21.18 -9.43 -18.79
C TRP A 259 -21.67 -10.81 -19.18
N THR A 260 -22.06 -11.00 -20.44
CA THR A 260 -22.79 -12.18 -20.90
C THR A 260 -22.13 -12.90 -22.07
N GLN A 261 -21.41 -12.15 -22.89
CA GLN A 261 -20.80 -12.58 -24.13
C GLN A 261 -19.30 -12.35 -24.04
N ASP A 262 -18.53 -13.39 -24.33
CA ASP A 262 -17.13 -13.25 -24.73
C ASP A 262 -17.02 -12.60 -26.12
N LEU A 263 -15.79 -12.39 -26.56
CA LEU A 263 -15.49 -11.63 -27.77
C LEU A 263 -16.05 -12.30 -29.04
N GLU A 264 -15.93 -13.62 -29.17
CA GLU A 264 -16.41 -14.37 -30.32
C GLU A 264 -17.94 -14.44 -30.38
N ASP A 265 -18.62 -14.57 -29.24
CA ASP A 265 -20.07 -14.40 -29.15
C ASP A 265 -20.48 -13.05 -29.71
N LYS A 266 -19.82 -11.98 -29.22
CA LYS A 266 -20.11 -10.62 -29.65
C LYS A 266 -19.85 -10.45 -31.15
N VAL A 267 -18.68 -10.84 -31.63
CA VAL A 267 -18.28 -10.74 -33.04
C VAL A 267 -19.22 -11.53 -33.95
N GLY A 268 -19.71 -12.70 -33.49
CA GLY A 268 -20.69 -13.51 -34.21
C GLY A 268 -22.00 -12.78 -34.54
N THR A 269 -22.35 -11.75 -33.77
CA THR A 269 -23.55 -10.92 -34.01
C THR A 269 -23.30 -9.70 -34.92
N LEU A 270 -22.05 -9.38 -35.24
CA LEU A 270 -21.66 -8.13 -35.91
C LEU A 270 -21.34 -8.33 -37.40
N ASN A 271 -21.71 -7.33 -38.21
CA ASN A 271 -21.20 -7.21 -39.58
C ASN A 271 -19.96 -6.30 -39.59
N LEU A 272 -18.78 -6.88 -39.40
CA LEU A 272 -17.50 -6.15 -39.37
C LEU A 272 -17.06 -5.55 -40.73
N SER A 273 -17.78 -5.85 -41.83
CA SER A 273 -17.57 -5.16 -43.11
C SER A 273 -18.25 -3.80 -43.19
N ALA A 274 -19.13 -3.48 -42.24
CA ALA A 274 -19.83 -2.20 -42.14
C ALA A 274 -19.27 -1.35 -40.98
N PRO A 275 -19.14 -0.02 -41.15
CA PRO A 275 -18.65 0.87 -40.09
C PRO A 275 -19.42 0.77 -38.77
N ALA A 276 -20.73 0.53 -38.83
CA ALA A 276 -21.56 0.34 -37.63
C ALA A 276 -21.16 -0.92 -36.83
N GLY A 277 -20.77 -2.00 -37.50
CA GLY A 277 -20.29 -3.22 -36.82
C GLY A 277 -18.96 -3.00 -36.13
N VAL A 278 -18.03 -2.28 -36.80
CA VAL A 278 -16.74 -1.88 -36.21
C VAL A 278 -16.95 -0.96 -35.00
N ALA A 279 -17.85 0.01 -35.09
CA ALA A 279 -18.19 0.88 -33.96
C ALA A 279 -18.76 0.10 -32.78
N SER A 280 -19.67 -0.86 -33.01
CA SER A 280 -20.22 -1.71 -31.96
C SER A 280 -19.18 -2.63 -31.29
N LEU A 281 -18.18 -3.11 -32.04
CA LEU A 281 -17.04 -3.84 -31.47
C LEU A 281 -16.23 -2.94 -30.53
N ASN A 282 -15.89 -1.72 -30.95
CA ASN A 282 -15.08 -0.82 -30.12
C ASN A 282 -15.83 -0.31 -28.88
N VAL A 283 -17.16 -0.17 -28.94
CA VAL A 283 -17.98 0.08 -27.74
C VAL A 283 -17.87 -1.08 -26.75
N TYR A 284 -17.95 -2.32 -27.23
CA TYR A 284 -17.78 -3.51 -26.39
C TYR A 284 -16.38 -3.55 -25.76
N LEU A 285 -15.32 -3.37 -26.55
CA LEU A 285 -13.94 -3.39 -26.05
C LEU A 285 -13.66 -2.25 -25.05
N ARG A 286 -14.20 -1.06 -25.32
CA ARG A 286 -14.15 0.06 -24.36
C ARG A 286 -14.78 -0.34 -23.04
N ASP A 287 -15.97 -0.95 -23.07
CA ASP A 287 -16.68 -1.32 -21.86
C ASP A 287 -15.90 -2.35 -21.03
N CYS A 288 -15.09 -3.22 -21.66
CA CYS A 288 -14.19 -4.14 -20.96
C CYS A 288 -12.99 -3.45 -20.28
N ILE A 289 -12.46 -2.36 -20.85
CA ILE A 289 -11.30 -1.64 -20.28
C ILE A 289 -11.71 -0.47 -19.36
N TRP A 290 -12.99 -0.11 -19.33
CA TRP A 290 -13.46 1.07 -18.60
C TRP A 290 -13.25 0.92 -17.10
N ASP A 291 -13.62 -0.21 -16.49
CA ASP A 291 -13.51 -0.37 -15.04
C ASP A 291 -12.05 -0.40 -14.57
N PRO A 292 -11.13 -1.19 -15.19
CA PRO A 292 -9.71 -1.16 -14.82
C PRO A 292 -9.11 0.25 -14.90
N ILE A 293 -9.43 1.03 -15.94
CA ILE A 293 -8.90 2.39 -16.05
C ILE A 293 -9.53 3.35 -15.03
N THR A 294 -10.85 3.26 -14.85
CA THR A 294 -11.63 4.27 -14.09
C THR A 294 -11.64 3.99 -12.58
N GLN A 295 -11.52 2.74 -12.18
CA GLN A 295 -11.66 2.30 -10.79
C GLN A 295 -10.37 1.76 -10.19
N LEU A 296 -9.39 1.36 -11.01
CA LEU A 296 -8.13 0.78 -10.52
C LEU A 296 -6.93 1.71 -10.81
N PHE A 297 -6.72 2.11 -12.06
CA PHE A 297 -5.58 3.00 -12.40
C PHE A 297 -5.77 4.41 -11.87
N PHE A 298 -6.98 4.96 -12.04
CA PHE A 298 -7.31 6.34 -11.68
C PHE A 298 -8.63 6.40 -10.89
N PRO A 299 -8.66 5.78 -9.69
CA PRO A 299 -9.87 5.62 -8.90
C PRO A 299 -10.45 6.99 -8.54
N TYR A 300 -11.72 7.24 -8.84
CA TYR A 300 -12.39 8.47 -8.38
C TYR A 300 -13.02 8.31 -6.99
N GLN A 301 -13.21 7.07 -6.55
CA GLN A 301 -13.94 6.76 -5.33
C GLN A 301 -13.05 6.67 -4.10
N HIS A 302 -11.74 6.45 -4.24
CA HIS A 302 -10.84 6.45 -3.10
C HIS A 302 -10.65 7.86 -2.54
N GLN A 303 -10.54 7.95 -1.23
CA GLN A 303 -10.06 9.16 -0.59
C GLN A 303 -8.53 9.25 -0.75
N PRO A 304 -7.96 10.46 -0.88
CA PRO A 304 -6.52 10.65 -0.77
C PRO A 304 -6.00 10.09 0.55
N ALA A 305 -4.75 9.62 0.54
CA ALA A 305 -4.08 9.16 1.74
C ALA A 305 -4.08 10.24 2.84
N SER A 306 -4.19 9.84 4.11
CA SER A 306 -4.01 10.78 5.22
C SER A 306 -2.53 11.15 5.36
N TYR A 307 -2.21 12.44 5.35
CA TYR A 307 -0.85 12.93 5.58
C TYR A 307 -0.56 13.04 7.08
N VAL A 308 -0.08 11.94 7.67
CA VAL A 308 0.15 11.77 9.12
C VAL A 308 1.54 11.21 9.42
N ASN A 309 1.91 11.13 10.71
CA ASN A 309 3.23 10.61 11.14
C ASN A 309 3.19 9.16 11.66
N SER A 310 2.02 8.67 12.06
CA SER A 310 1.86 7.32 12.60
C SER A 310 0.48 6.73 12.31
N GLY A 311 0.37 5.42 12.45
CA GLY A 311 -0.88 4.66 12.37
C GLY A 311 -0.97 3.61 13.47
N THR A 312 -2.20 3.34 13.93
CA THR A 312 -2.50 2.29 14.91
C THR A 312 -3.59 1.36 14.38
N LEU A 313 -3.38 0.05 14.49
CA LEU A 313 -4.42 -0.97 14.36
C LEU A 313 -4.52 -1.77 15.66
N LYS A 314 -5.61 -1.60 16.40
CA LYS A 314 -5.95 -2.44 17.55
C LYS A 314 -7.09 -3.37 17.17
N ALA A 315 -6.87 -4.68 17.19
CA ALA A 315 -7.90 -5.68 16.90
C ALA A 315 -8.18 -6.57 18.12
N LEU A 316 -9.46 -6.78 18.43
CA LEU A 316 -9.93 -7.73 19.45
C LEU A 316 -10.64 -8.90 18.79
N ILE A 317 -10.26 -10.13 19.12
CA ILE A 317 -10.84 -11.36 18.58
C ILE A 317 -11.55 -12.11 19.69
N PHE A 318 -12.87 -12.05 19.66
CA PHE A 318 -13.74 -12.69 20.63
C PHE A 318 -14.06 -14.12 20.21
N CYS A 319 -13.56 -15.06 21.01
CA CYS A 319 -13.92 -16.46 20.95
C CYS A 319 -15.23 -16.66 21.71
N MET A 320 -16.31 -16.94 20.97
CA MET A 320 -17.64 -17.20 21.53
C MET A 320 -17.87 -18.71 21.47
N ASP A 321 -18.31 -19.32 22.57
CA ASP A 321 -18.45 -20.78 22.74
C ASP A 321 -17.23 -21.52 23.34
N VAL A 322 -16.36 -20.83 24.09
CA VAL A 322 -15.26 -21.46 24.84
C VAL A 322 -15.75 -22.53 25.81
N ALA A 323 -16.81 -22.23 26.55
CA ALA A 323 -17.47 -23.19 27.43
C ALA A 323 -18.04 -24.43 26.68
N ASN A 324 -18.26 -24.34 25.37
CA ASN A 324 -18.77 -25.42 24.52
C ASN A 324 -17.65 -26.11 23.71
N GLY A 325 -16.37 -25.87 24.05
CA GLY A 325 -15.21 -26.63 23.58
C GLY A 325 -14.33 -25.95 22.53
N THR A 326 -14.56 -24.69 22.18
CA THR A 326 -13.67 -23.91 21.29
C THR A 326 -12.69 -23.10 22.14
N SER A 327 -11.45 -23.56 22.38
CA SER A 327 -10.50 -22.77 23.18
C SER A 327 -9.99 -21.53 22.44
N VAL A 328 -9.61 -20.48 23.18
CA VAL A 328 -8.94 -19.29 22.62
C VAL A 328 -7.68 -19.69 21.83
N GLU A 329 -6.83 -20.53 22.45
CA GLU A 329 -5.61 -21.09 21.82
C GLU A 329 -5.88 -21.80 20.47
N SER A 330 -7.08 -22.35 20.26
CA SER A 330 -7.41 -23.04 19.00
C SER A 330 -7.67 -22.11 17.82
N LEU A 331 -7.80 -20.81 18.08
CA LEU A 331 -8.11 -19.78 17.10
C LEU A 331 -6.98 -18.75 16.93
N GLU A 332 -5.88 -18.84 17.68
CA GLU A 332 -4.74 -17.91 17.57
C GLU A 332 -4.06 -17.93 16.19
N TRP A 333 -4.36 -18.91 15.34
CA TRP A 333 -3.83 -18.97 13.97
C TRP A 333 -4.62 -18.12 12.97
N VAL A 334 -5.84 -17.67 13.29
CA VAL A 334 -6.74 -17.07 12.28
C VAL A 334 -6.30 -15.69 11.79
N THR A 335 -5.37 -15.03 12.49
CA THR A 335 -4.68 -13.80 12.07
C THR A 335 -3.49 -13.56 12.98
N ASP A 336 -2.56 -12.70 12.55
CA ASP A 336 -1.45 -12.27 13.41
C ASP A 336 -1.16 -10.76 13.22
N ALA A 337 -0.68 -10.11 14.29
CA ALA A 337 -0.34 -8.69 14.29
C ALA A 337 0.83 -8.36 13.34
N ASP A 338 1.85 -9.22 13.26
CA ASP A 338 3.03 -9.02 12.41
C ASP A 338 2.64 -9.02 10.93
N MET A 339 1.71 -9.87 10.54
CA MET A 339 1.22 -9.93 9.16
C MET A 339 0.38 -8.68 8.81
N GLN A 340 -0.59 -8.31 9.67
CA GLN A 340 -1.36 -7.08 9.46
C GLN A 340 -0.44 -5.86 9.37
N LYS A 341 0.57 -5.80 10.24
CA LYS A 341 1.59 -4.74 10.22
C LYS A 341 2.39 -4.72 8.93
N ALA A 342 2.85 -5.89 8.45
CA ALA A 342 3.62 -5.97 7.22
C ALA A 342 2.84 -5.41 6.01
N HIS A 343 1.54 -5.71 5.89
CA HIS A 343 0.70 -5.16 4.82
C HIS A 343 0.46 -3.66 4.95
N LEU A 344 0.30 -3.15 6.17
CA LEU A 344 0.14 -1.72 6.42
C LEU A 344 1.43 -0.94 6.17
N GLU A 345 2.59 -1.49 6.52
CA GLU A 345 3.91 -0.92 6.20
C GLU A 345 4.21 -0.99 4.70
N GLU A 346 3.73 -2.01 4.00
CA GLU A 346 3.80 -2.10 2.54
C GLU A 346 2.98 -0.99 1.85
N LEU A 347 1.77 -0.71 2.37
CA LEU A 347 0.87 0.33 1.86
C LEU A 347 1.37 1.74 2.19
N TYR A 348 1.70 1.96 3.47
CA TYR A 348 2.10 3.24 4.08
C TYR A 348 3.51 3.11 4.71
N PRO A 349 4.58 3.10 3.89
CA PRO A 349 5.94 2.89 4.39
C PRO A 349 6.55 4.12 5.08
N PHE A 350 5.89 5.28 4.98
CA PHE A 350 6.42 6.56 5.46
C PHE A 350 6.13 6.85 6.94
N ILE A 351 5.25 6.06 7.56
CA ILE A 351 4.76 6.29 8.92
C ILE A 351 5.07 5.11 9.82
N GLN A 352 5.08 5.36 11.13
CA GLN A 352 5.24 4.28 12.10
C GLN A 352 3.91 3.59 12.39
N TRP A 353 3.89 2.26 12.32
CA TRP A 353 2.72 1.45 12.66
C TRP A 353 2.87 0.74 14.01
N ASP A 354 1.86 0.95 14.86
CA ASP A 354 1.61 0.16 16.07
C ASP A 354 0.42 -0.77 15.81
N VAL A 355 0.67 -2.08 15.83
CA VAL A 355 -0.36 -3.08 15.52
C VAL A 355 -0.41 -4.08 16.66
N ASP A 356 -1.62 -4.28 17.18
CA ASP A 356 -1.87 -5.15 18.32
C ASP A 356 -3.15 -5.96 18.10
N VAL A 357 -3.04 -7.28 18.27
CA VAL A 357 -4.11 -8.24 18.06
C VAL A 357 -4.24 -9.06 19.33
N GLU A 358 -5.41 -8.97 19.98
CA GLU A 358 -5.69 -9.69 21.22
C GLU A 358 -6.80 -10.71 21.03
N TYR A 359 -6.60 -11.91 21.57
CA TYR A 359 -7.59 -12.98 21.60
C TYR A 359 -8.23 -13.08 22.99
N LEU A 360 -9.56 -13.05 23.05
CA LEU A 360 -10.31 -12.96 24.29
C LEU A 360 -11.44 -13.98 24.34
N ASP A 361 -11.68 -14.57 25.52
CA ASP A 361 -12.92 -15.29 25.80
C ASP A 361 -14.02 -14.27 26.13
N ILE A 362 -15.06 -14.22 25.31
CA ILE A 362 -16.13 -13.24 25.50
C ILE A 362 -16.88 -13.43 26.83
N ASP A 363 -16.88 -14.64 27.39
CA ASP A 363 -17.55 -14.91 28.67
C ASP A 363 -16.82 -14.26 29.86
N GLU A 364 -15.53 -13.97 29.71
CA GLU A 364 -14.75 -13.19 30.69
C GLU A 364 -14.94 -11.67 30.51
N GLU A 365 -15.41 -11.25 29.34
CA GLU A 365 -15.59 -9.85 28.95
C GLU A 365 -17.05 -9.40 29.03
N THR A 366 -17.56 -9.24 30.25
CA THR A 366 -18.99 -8.97 30.54
C THR A 366 -19.58 -7.79 29.75
N VAL A 367 -18.82 -6.72 29.50
CA VAL A 367 -19.31 -5.56 28.74
C VAL A 367 -19.53 -5.94 27.26
N TRP A 368 -18.56 -6.63 26.67
CA TRP A 368 -18.64 -7.10 25.29
C TRP A 368 -19.70 -8.16 25.09
N ASN A 369 -19.82 -9.12 26.01
CA ASN A 369 -20.86 -10.16 25.96
C ASN A 369 -22.28 -9.54 25.98
N ASN A 370 -22.50 -8.55 26.86
CA ASN A 370 -23.78 -7.84 26.90
C ASN A 370 -24.03 -7.02 25.63
N LEU A 371 -23.00 -6.37 25.08
CA LEU A 371 -23.12 -5.65 23.81
C LEU A 371 -23.49 -6.60 22.68
N PHE A 372 -22.82 -7.76 22.58
CA PHE A 372 -23.10 -8.75 21.56
C PHE A 372 -24.56 -9.20 21.58
N TRP A 373 -25.04 -9.68 22.73
CA TRP A 373 -26.42 -10.18 22.87
C TRP A 373 -27.49 -9.09 22.87
N THR A 374 -27.12 -7.80 22.95
CA THR A 374 -28.06 -6.70 22.72
C THR A 374 -28.47 -6.62 21.25
N TYR A 375 -27.57 -7.01 20.34
CA TYR A 375 -27.76 -6.91 18.89
C TYR A 375 -27.74 -8.27 18.18
N ALA A 376 -27.87 -9.37 18.94
CA ALA A 376 -27.91 -10.72 18.40
C ALA A 376 -29.12 -11.49 18.95
N THR A 377 -29.72 -12.32 18.10
CA THR A 377 -30.82 -13.21 18.46
C THR A 377 -30.51 -14.64 18.04
N VAL A 378 -31.09 -15.62 18.74
CA VAL A 378 -30.98 -17.03 18.37
C VAL A 378 -32.28 -17.46 17.71
N GLU A 379 -32.19 -17.91 16.47
CA GLU A 379 -33.29 -18.44 15.69
C GLU A 379 -33.68 -19.86 16.16
N PRO A 380 -34.89 -20.36 15.81
CA PRO A 380 -35.38 -21.66 16.28
C PRO A 380 -34.50 -22.86 15.90
N ASP A 381 -33.69 -22.74 14.85
CA ASP A 381 -32.76 -23.76 14.37
C ASP A 381 -31.41 -23.74 15.12
N GLY A 382 -31.19 -22.74 15.97
CA GLY A 382 -29.95 -22.54 16.73
C GLY A 382 -29.01 -21.48 16.13
N THR A 383 -29.30 -20.97 14.94
CA THR A 383 -28.48 -19.96 14.27
C THR A 383 -28.51 -18.65 15.05
N THR A 384 -27.35 -18.09 15.34
CA THR A 384 -27.22 -16.75 15.92
C THR A 384 -27.19 -15.72 14.81
N VAL A 385 -28.22 -14.87 14.75
CA VAL A 385 -28.34 -13.79 13.78
C VAL A 385 -27.96 -12.48 14.45
N VAL A 386 -26.98 -11.78 13.88
CA VAL A 386 -26.49 -10.48 14.36
C VAL A 386 -27.04 -9.35 13.49
N ASP A 387 -27.60 -8.31 14.11
CA ASP A 387 -27.85 -7.02 13.45
C ASP A 387 -26.52 -6.27 13.31
N GLY A 388 -25.85 -6.49 12.17
CA GLY A 388 -24.52 -5.96 11.92
C GLY A 388 -24.47 -4.44 11.89
N GLY A 389 -25.48 -3.79 11.31
CA GLY A 389 -25.54 -2.33 11.21
C GLY A 389 -25.71 -1.66 12.57
N ALA A 390 -26.59 -2.20 13.42
CA ALA A 390 -26.79 -1.68 14.76
C ALA A 390 -25.58 -1.94 15.67
N MET A 391 -25.00 -3.14 15.61
CA MET A 391 -23.81 -3.48 16.42
C MET A 391 -22.58 -2.67 15.98
N PHE A 392 -22.34 -2.53 14.67
CA PHE A 392 -21.24 -1.70 14.14
C PHE A 392 -21.33 -0.27 14.67
N SER A 393 -22.54 0.33 14.61
CA SER A 393 -22.80 1.68 15.14
C SER A 393 -22.60 1.77 16.65
N ALA A 394 -22.97 0.73 17.41
CA ALA A 394 -22.79 0.70 18.86
C ALA A 394 -21.31 0.62 19.25
N ILE A 395 -20.54 -0.23 18.57
CA ILE A 395 -19.09 -0.35 18.77
C ILE A 395 -18.41 1.00 18.47
N TYR A 396 -18.77 1.65 17.38
CA TYR A 396 -18.22 2.95 16.99
C TYR A 396 -18.42 4.03 18.05
N ASN A 397 -19.65 4.16 18.54
CA ASN A 397 -20.00 5.26 19.45
C ASN A 397 -19.59 5.00 20.90
N ILE A 398 -19.49 3.74 21.32
CA ILE A 398 -19.35 3.36 22.73
C ILE A 398 -17.98 2.75 23.03
N MET A 399 -17.52 1.84 22.17
CA MET A 399 -16.34 1.01 22.46
C MET A 399 -15.07 1.59 21.85
N LYS A 400 -15.08 1.96 20.56
CA LYS A 400 -13.90 2.48 19.84
C LYS A 400 -13.11 3.54 20.63
N PRO A 401 -13.73 4.59 21.23
CA PRO A 401 -13.00 5.63 21.96
C PRO A 401 -12.25 5.15 23.22
N LEU A 402 -12.47 3.91 23.65
CA LEU A 402 -11.80 3.30 24.80
C LEU A 402 -10.48 2.61 24.41
N PHE A 403 -10.28 2.30 23.12
CA PHE A 403 -9.17 1.46 22.64
C PHE A 403 -8.21 2.19 21.72
N VAL A 404 -8.67 3.20 20.99
CA VAL A 404 -7.84 3.99 20.08
C VAL A 404 -8.04 5.48 20.31
N ALA A 405 -7.02 6.28 19.98
CA ALA A 405 -7.08 7.72 20.10
C ALA A 405 -8.05 8.35 19.08
N ASP A 406 -8.61 9.49 19.46
CA ASP A 406 -9.36 10.38 18.57
C ASP A 406 -8.45 11.57 18.24
N ASP A 407 -7.44 11.32 17.41
CA ASP A 407 -6.47 12.32 16.95
C ASP A 407 -6.33 12.28 15.42
N GLU A 408 -5.44 13.12 14.88
CA GLU A 408 -5.23 13.27 13.44
C GLU A 408 -4.52 12.08 12.78
N ASN A 409 -3.96 11.14 13.56
CA ASN A 409 -3.30 9.97 13.02
C ASN A 409 -4.30 8.93 12.51
N ILE A 410 -3.80 7.95 11.77
CA ILE A 410 -4.63 6.81 11.37
C ILE A 410 -4.88 5.93 12.60
N ASN A 411 -6.13 5.84 13.03
CA ASN A 411 -6.53 5.05 14.19
C ASN A 411 -7.66 4.08 13.80
N VAL A 412 -7.31 2.79 13.67
CA VAL A 412 -8.24 1.73 13.31
C VAL A 412 -8.50 0.82 14.50
N PHE A 413 -9.77 0.66 14.87
CA PHE A 413 -10.21 -0.29 15.88
C PHE A 413 -10.99 -1.44 15.24
N GLY A 414 -10.45 -2.65 15.33
CA GLY A 414 -11.04 -3.86 14.78
C GLY A 414 -11.65 -4.76 15.84
N VAL A 415 -12.77 -5.40 15.51
CA VAL A 415 -13.40 -6.41 16.36
C VAL A 415 -13.83 -7.62 15.52
N VAL A 416 -13.42 -8.82 15.92
CA VAL A 416 -13.82 -10.06 15.27
C VAL A 416 -14.62 -10.90 16.26
N PHE A 417 -15.81 -11.35 15.88
CA PHE A 417 -16.58 -12.33 16.63
C PHE A 417 -16.52 -13.69 15.93
N ILE A 418 -16.08 -14.71 16.67
CA ILE A 418 -16.01 -16.09 16.19
C ILE A 418 -16.96 -16.93 17.02
N LYS A 419 -18.00 -17.45 16.38
CA LYS A 419 -19.08 -18.21 17.04
C LYS A 419 -19.56 -19.36 16.17
N LYS A 420 -19.97 -20.49 16.76
CA LYS A 420 -20.66 -21.55 15.99
C LYS A 420 -22.02 -21.10 15.48
N GLN A 421 -22.37 -21.48 14.26
CA GLN A 421 -23.67 -21.19 13.62
C GLN A 421 -24.08 -19.71 13.73
N MET A 422 -23.24 -18.81 13.21
CA MET A 422 -23.47 -17.37 13.27
C MET A 422 -23.52 -16.73 11.88
N GLU A 423 -24.45 -15.80 11.71
CA GLU A 423 -24.59 -14.97 10.52
C GLU A 423 -24.81 -13.51 10.90
N MET A 424 -24.26 -12.60 10.11
CA MET A 424 -24.53 -11.17 10.23
C MET A 424 -25.44 -10.71 9.11
N HIS A 425 -26.52 -10.03 9.50
CA HIS A 425 -27.46 -9.40 8.58
C HIS A 425 -27.30 -7.88 8.59
N VAL A 426 -27.17 -7.31 7.39
CA VAL A 426 -27.21 -5.87 7.17
C VAL A 426 -27.82 -5.58 5.81
N TYR A 427 -28.62 -4.52 5.71
CA TYR A 427 -29.34 -4.15 4.48
C TYR A 427 -30.15 -5.29 3.84
N GLY A 428 -30.67 -6.21 4.66
CA GLY A 428 -31.48 -7.35 4.20
C GLY A 428 -30.69 -8.48 3.53
N ARG A 429 -29.36 -8.51 3.67
CA ARG A 429 -28.49 -9.56 3.13
C ARG A 429 -27.48 -10.02 4.17
N THR A 430 -26.83 -11.15 3.91
CA THR A 430 -25.75 -11.71 4.75
C THR A 430 -24.40 -11.16 4.31
N TYR A 431 -23.54 -10.80 5.28
CA TYR A 431 -22.19 -10.29 5.05
C TYR A 431 -21.21 -10.87 6.08
N THR A 432 -19.90 -10.79 5.80
CA THR A 432 -18.83 -11.23 6.70
C THR A 432 -18.32 -10.10 7.59
N GLY A 433 -18.14 -8.92 7.03
CA GLY A 433 -17.45 -7.80 7.64
C GLY A 433 -18.06 -6.46 7.24
N LEU A 434 -17.74 -5.45 8.04
CA LEU A 434 -18.02 -4.05 7.80
C LEU A 434 -16.80 -3.22 8.19
N GLY A 435 -16.45 -2.26 7.34
CA GLY A 435 -15.32 -1.36 7.51
C GLY A 435 -15.70 0.08 7.20
N GLY A 436 -15.02 1.02 7.84
CA GLY A 436 -15.20 2.46 7.60
C GLY A 436 -14.99 3.30 8.86
N SER A 437 -14.66 4.58 8.67
CA SER A 437 -14.50 5.55 9.76
C SER A 437 -13.50 5.10 10.85
N GLY A 438 -12.37 4.48 10.48
CA GLY A 438 -11.39 3.98 11.44
C GLY A 438 -11.90 2.80 12.29
N GLN A 439 -12.82 1.98 11.79
CA GLN A 439 -13.30 0.78 12.46
C GLN A 439 -13.45 -0.39 11.49
N THR A 440 -13.21 -1.60 11.98
CA THR A 440 -13.60 -2.86 11.34
C THR A 440 -14.41 -3.73 12.30
N VAL A 441 -15.42 -4.42 11.79
CA VAL A 441 -16.12 -5.46 12.56
C VAL A 441 -16.42 -6.66 11.69
N ILE A 442 -16.01 -7.84 12.14
CA ILE A 442 -16.13 -9.10 11.40
C ILE A 442 -16.93 -10.10 12.23
N TRP A 443 -17.86 -10.78 11.58
CA TRP A 443 -18.64 -11.88 12.15
C TRP A 443 -18.47 -13.10 11.25
N LYS A 444 -17.70 -14.08 11.70
CA LYS A 444 -17.44 -15.31 10.93
C LYS A 444 -17.73 -16.52 11.79
N SER A 445 -18.52 -17.45 11.24
CA SER A 445 -18.85 -18.66 11.97
C SER A 445 -17.64 -19.57 12.11
N TRP A 446 -17.52 -20.28 13.23
CA TRP A 446 -16.39 -21.15 13.52
C TRP A 446 -16.19 -22.23 12.43
N GLU A 447 -17.29 -22.76 11.90
CA GLU A 447 -17.26 -23.82 10.88
C GLU A 447 -16.62 -23.37 9.56
N ARG A 448 -16.54 -22.06 9.32
CA ARG A 448 -15.99 -21.50 8.07
C ARG A 448 -14.47 -21.56 8.04
N TYR A 449 -13.83 -21.43 9.19
CA TYR A 449 -12.37 -21.49 9.33
C TYR A 449 -11.76 -22.87 9.02
N TYR A 450 -12.59 -23.91 8.90
CA TYR A 450 -12.14 -25.27 8.73
C TYR A 450 -12.76 -25.91 7.48
N ARG A 451 -12.07 -26.91 6.95
CA ARG A 451 -12.62 -27.83 5.97
C ARG A 451 -13.78 -28.65 6.58
N PRO A 452 -14.56 -29.38 5.76
CA PRO A 452 -15.69 -30.17 6.26
C PRO A 452 -15.35 -31.25 7.30
N ASP A 453 -14.07 -31.59 7.48
CA ASP A 453 -13.61 -32.48 8.56
C ASP A 453 -13.64 -31.82 9.96
N GLY A 454 -13.82 -30.50 10.01
CA GLY A 454 -13.91 -29.69 11.23
C GLY A 454 -12.59 -29.55 11.98
N VAL A 455 -11.46 -29.89 11.38
CA VAL A 455 -10.14 -29.83 12.05
C VAL A 455 -9.02 -29.28 11.17
N THR A 456 -9.13 -29.40 9.85
CA THR A 456 -8.13 -28.85 8.92
C THR A 456 -8.44 -27.38 8.68
N PRO A 457 -7.56 -26.43 9.07
CA PRO A 457 -7.72 -25.02 8.77
C PRO A 457 -7.92 -24.80 7.26
N LYS A 458 -8.83 -23.90 6.91
CA LYS A 458 -9.14 -23.56 5.51
C LYS A 458 -8.82 -22.10 5.21
N ASP A 459 -9.36 -21.18 6.02
CA ASP A 459 -9.19 -19.76 5.80
C ASP A 459 -9.26 -18.96 7.11
N GLY A 460 -8.29 -18.06 7.32
CA GLY A 460 -8.28 -17.17 8.47
C GLY A 460 -9.17 -15.95 8.27
N ILE A 461 -8.81 -14.83 8.89
CA ILE A 461 -9.46 -13.52 8.69
C ILE A 461 -8.51 -12.44 8.24
N SER A 462 -7.23 -12.72 8.00
CA SER A 462 -6.27 -11.66 7.72
C SER A 462 -6.60 -10.89 6.45
N ALA A 463 -7.04 -11.61 5.42
CA ALA A 463 -7.60 -11.08 4.17
C ALA A 463 -8.74 -10.07 4.41
N VAL A 464 -9.72 -10.51 5.21
CA VAL A 464 -10.95 -9.77 5.48
C VAL A 464 -10.63 -8.56 6.37
N GLN A 465 -9.80 -8.75 7.38
CA GLN A 465 -9.35 -7.68 8.26
C GLN A 465 -8.59 -6.61 7.48
N LEU A 466 -7.72 -6.99 6.54
CA LEU A 466 -7.04 -6.03 5.68
C LEU A 466 -8.02 -5.27 4.77
N HIS A 467 -8.97 -5.97 4.13
CA HIS A 467 -10.04 -5.35 3.32
C HIS A 467 -10.83 -4.30 4.12
N GLU A 468 -11.33 -4.68 5.29
CA GLU A 468 -12.11 -3.76 6.12
C GLU A 468 -11.24 -2.63 6.70
N THR A 469 -9.96 -2.90 7.00
CA THR A 469 -9.00 -1.86 7.43
C THR A 469 -8.77 -0.86 6.31
N MET A 470 -8.67 -1.30 5.05
CA MET A 470 -8.54 -0.41 3.91
C MET A 470 -9.77 0.50 3.75
N HIS A 471 -10.99 -0.04 3.92
CA HIS A 471 -12.19 0.81 4.05
C HIS A 471 -12.10 1.80 5.20
N ALA A 472 -11.58 1.37 6.36
CA ALA A 472 -11.44 2.20 7.54
C ALA A 472 -10.49 3.40 7.33
N ILE A 473 -9.53 3.29 6.41
CA ILE A 473 -8.55 4.35 6.06
C ILE A 473 -8.88 5.07 4.73
N GLY A 474 -10.08 4.88 4.19
CA GLY A 474 -10.60 5.69 3.07
C GLY A 474 -10.57 5.04 1.70
N PHE A 475 -10.22 3.75 1.59
CA PHE A 475 -10.37 3.01 0.35
C PHE A 475 -11.82 2.64 0.09
N HIS A 476 -12.16 2.62 -1.18
CA HIS A 476 -13.39 2.03 -1.68
C HIS A 476 -13.02 0.77 -2.47
N HIS A 477 -14.02 -0.01 -2.87
CA HIS A 477 -13.78 -1.18 -3.72
C HIS A 477 -13.04 -0.81 -5.01
N THR A 478 -12.43 -1.76 -5.69
CA THR A 478 -11.89 -1.53 -7.05
C THR A 478 -12.98 -1.64 -8.11
N TRP A 479 -14.25 -1.84 -7.71
CA TRP A 479 -15.41 -2.02 -8.56
C TRP A 479 -16.58 -1.17 -8.02
N GLN A 480 -17.68 -1.12 -8.74
CA GLN A 480 -18.93 -0.51 -8.26
C GLN A 480 -20.14 -1.28 -8.80
N HIS A 481 -21.34 -0.97 -8.31
CA HIS A 481 -22.55 -1.59 -8.83
C HIS A 481 -22.65 -1.40 -10.36
N GLU A 482 -22.78 -2.49 -11.12
CA GLU A 482 -22.73 -2.53 -12.60
C GLU A 482 -21.33 -2.36 -13.24
N TYR A 483 -20.24 -2.49 -12.48
CA TYR A 483 -18.88 -2.36 -13.02
C TYR A 483 -17.94 -3.24 -12.22
N TYR A 484 -17.66 -4.45 -12.71
CA TYR A 484 -17.04 -5.55 -11.96
C TYR A 484 -15.76 -6.11 -12.63
N SER A 485 -15.31 -5.55 -13.75
CA SER A 485 -14.14 -6.09 -14.47
C SER A 485 -12.79 -5.78 -13.80
N SER A 486 -12.73 -4.74 -12.98
CA SER A 486 -11.57 -4.36 -12.16
C SER A 486 -11.47 -5.10 -10.83
N ASP A 487 -12.45 -5.95 -10.53
CA ASP A 487 -12.54 -6.72 -9.28
C ASP A 487 -11.52 -7.89 -9.19
N PHE A 488 -10.82 -8.11 -10.31
CA PHE A 488 -9.79 -9.13 -10.49
C PHE A 488 -8.36 -8.58 -10.32
N SER A 489 -8.21 -7.45 -9.64
CA SER A 489 -6.90 -6.88 -9.28
C SER A 489 -6.25 -7.64 -8.12
N TRP A 490 -4.92 -7.78 -8.16
CA TRP A 490 -4.06 -8.36 -7.11
C TRP A 490 -4.03 -7.56 -5.79
N GLY A 491 -5.18 -7.31 -5.18
CA GLY A 491 -5.31 -6.50 -3.98
C GLY A 491 -6.52 -6.93 -3.16
N PRO A 492 -6.60 -6.52 -1.88
CA PRO A 492 -7.66 -6.94 -1.00
C PRO A 492 -8.98 -6.21 -1.31
N MET A 493 -8.95 -5.12 -2.08
CA MET A 493 -10.14 -4.31 -2.40
C MET A 493 -11.02 -4.90 -3.50
N GLY A 494 -10.53 -5.91 -4.20
CA GLY A 494 -11.33 -6.79 -5.02
C GLY A 494 -11.90 -7.93 -4.18
N TYR A 495 -13.13 -8.32 -4.45
CA TYR A 495 -13.79 -9.44 -3.80
C TYR A 495 -13.46 -10.79 -4.45
N PHE A 496 -12.72 -10.86 -5.56
CA PHE A 496 -12.58 -12.10 -6.35
C PHE A 496 -11.16 -12.49 -6.71
N ALA A 497 -10.22 -11.55 -6.73
CA ALA A 497 -8.81 -11.91 -6.79
C ALA A 497 -8.32 -12.53 -5.48
N TYR A 498 -8.98 -12.23 -4.34
CA TYR A 498 -8.68 -12.76 -3.01
C TYR A 498 -7.17 -12.76 -2.68
N HIS A 499 -6.46 -11.70 -3.09
CA HIS A 499 -5.05 -11.58 -2.77
C HIS A 499 -4.85 -10.90 -1.42
N ASN A 500 -3.95 -11.46 -0.63
CA ASN A 500 -3.71 -11.10 0.76
C ASN A 500 -2.60 -10.07 0.95
N GLY A 501 -2.35 -9.24 -0.05
CA GLY A 501 -1.37 -8.17 0.02
C GLY A 501 -1.80 -7.02 -0.88
N THR A 502 -1.09 -5.92 -0.78
CA THR A 502 -1.49 -4.69 -1.47
C THR A 502 -1.05 -4.73 -2.93
N SER A 503 -1.96 -4.39 -3.85
CA SER A 503 -1.59 -4.28 -5.26
C SER A 503 -0.65 -3.10 -5.46
N THR A 504 0.13 -3.11 -6.54
CA THR A 504 0.88 -1.92 -6.94
C THR A 504 -0.02 -0.72 -7.22
N PHE A 505 -1.27 -0.94 -7.67
CA PHE A 505 -2.26 0.13 -7.84
C PHE A 505 -2.63 0.78 -6.49
N ASP A 506 -2.89 -0.04 -5.46
CA ASP A 506 -3.19 0.45 -4.11
C ASP A 506 -2.02 1.25 -3.53
N LYS A 507 -0.79 0.72 -3.70
CA LYS A 507 0.45 1.38 -3.25
C LYS A 507 0.67 2.71 -3.95
N ASN A 508 0.56 2.75 -5.28
CA ASN A 508 0.75 3.98 -6.05
C ASN A 508 -0.28 5.04 -5.64
N TRP A 509 -1.52 4.63 -5.40
CA TRP A 509 -2.57 5.53 -4.92
C TRP A 509 -2.22 6.14 -3.57
N VAL A 510 -1.91 5.31 -2.56
CA VAL A 510 -1.55 5.80 -1.22
C VAL A 510 -0.29 6.64 -1.25
N GLN A 511 0.78 6.07 -1.78
CA GLN A 511 2.10 6.65 -1.64
C GLN A 511 2.22 7.92 -2.49
N GLY A 512 1.65 7.93 -3.69
CA GLY A 512 1.58 9.13 -4.54
C GLY A 512 0.82 10.27 -3.86
N THR A 513 -0.40 10.00 -3.35
CA THR A 513 -1.21 11.07 -2.74
C THR A 513 -0.68 11.55 -1.38
N TYR A 514 0.04 10.71 -0.63
CA TYR A 514 0.77 11.13 0.57
C TYR A 514 1.91 12.10 0.20
N LEU A 515 2.70 11.75 -0.82
CA LEU A 515 3.83 12.56 -1.26
C LEU A 515 3.42 13.87 -1.93
N ASP A 516 2.29 13.88 -2.64
CA ASP A 516 1.73 15.13 -3.19
C ASP A 516 1.39 16.12 -2.08
N GLN A 517 0.80 15.65 -0.98
CA GLN A 517 0.52 16.49 0.18
C GLN A 517 1.81 17.00 0.84
N MET A 518 2.77 16.09 1.07
CA MET A 518 4.07 16.46 1.63
C MET A 518 4.79 17.51 0.77
N GLU A 519 4.83 17.32 -0.55
CA GLU A 519 5.44 18.28 -1.47
C GLU A 519 4.73 19.62 -1.42
N ALA A 520 3.39 19.65 -1.51
CA ALA A 520 2.60 20.87 -1.48
C ALA A 520 2.87 21.70 -0.22
N THR A 521 2.79 21.05 0.95
CA THR A 521 2.98 21.70 2.24
C THR A 521 4.40 22.27 2.37
N LEU A 522 5.43 21.47 2.07
CA LEU A 522 6.82 21.91 2.17
C LEU A 522 7.15 23.00 1.15
N TRP A 523 6.62 22.89 -0.07
CA TRP A 523 6.84 23.90 -1.10
C TRP A 523 6.19 25.23 -0.72
N ASN A 524 4.98 25.20 -0.16
CA ASN A 524 4.31 26.39 0.36
C ASN A 524 5.09 27.00 1.53
N GLU A 525 5.63 26.20 2.44
CA GLU A 525 6.51 26.68 3.51
C GLU A 525 7.71 27.43 2.92
N LEU A 526 8.40 26.85 1.93
CA LEU A 526 9.53 27.51 1.27
C LEU A 526 9.12 28.83 0.60
N LEU A 527 7.98 28.87 -0.10
CA LEU A 527 7.52 30.07 -0.82
C LEU A 527 7.05 31.19 0.11
N THR A 528 6.48 30.84 1.26
CA THR A 528 5.94 31.81 2.23
C THR A 528 6.98 32.27 3.24
N ARG A 529 8.24 31.83 3.10
CA ARG A 529 9.35 32.26 3.94
C ARG A 529 9.47 33.78 4.01
N PRO A 530 9.89 34.36 5.15
CA PRO A 530 10.12 35.80 5.27
C PRO A 530 11.15 36.27 4.25
N GLN A 531 10.74 37.15 3.33
CA GLN A 531 11.65 37.83 2.41
C GLN A 531 12.33 38.97 3.16
N THR A 532 13.64 38.87 3.37
CA THR A 532 14.42 39.95 3.97
C THR A 532 15.05 40.82 2.89
N GLU A 533 15.34 42.09 3.20
CA GLU A 533 15.96 43.00 2.22
C GLU A 533 17.40 42.56 1.82
N TYR A 534 18.00 41.65 2.61
CA TYR A 534 19.33 41.09 2.39
C TYR A 534 19.40 39.65 2.93
N ASP A 535 18.98 38.69 2.12
CA ASP A 535 19.25 37.28 2.42
C ASP A 535 20.76 37.05 2.47
N ARG A 536 21.19 36.24 3.43
CA ARG A 536 22.61 35.88 3.58
C ARG A 536 23.01 34.85 2.52
N PRO A 537 24.30 34.75 2.16
CA PRO A 537 24.78 33.70 1.26
C PRO A 537 24.42 32.29 1.72
N GLU A 538 24.36 32.07 3.04
CA GLU A 538 23.93 30.79 3.61
C GLU A 538 22.44 30.51 3.35
N THR A 539 21.57 31.52 3.49
CA THR A 539 20.14 31.41 3.17
C THR A 539 19.93 31.09 1.70
N GLU A 540 20.63 31.80 0.79
CA GLU A 540 20.58 31.54 -0.65
C GLU A 540 21.05 30.13 -0.99
N LEU A 541 22.12 29.65 -0.34
CA LEU A 541 22.63 28.29 -0.53
C LEU A 541 21.63 27.24 -0.04
N ALA A 542 21.05 27.42 1.15
CA ALA A 542 20.04 26.50 1.69
C ALA A 542 18.82 26.43 0.77
N GLU A 543 18.35 27.57 0.25
CA GLU A 543 17.23 27.63 -0.70
C GLU A 543 17.57 26.93 -2.03
N GLN A 544 18.79 27.09 -2.54
CA GLN A 544 19.23 26.36 -3.74
C GLN A 544 19.24 24.84 -3.51
N LEU A 545 19.69 24.39 -2.33
CA LEU A 545 19.73 22.98 -1.97
C LEU A 545 18.33 22.40 -1.74
N ALA A 546 17.42 23.14 -1.11
CA ALA A 546 16.01 22.80 -0.99
C ALA A 546 15.36 22.62 -2.37
N ASN A 547 15.55 23.58 -3.29
CA ASN A 547 15.05 23.49 -4.66
C ASN A 547 15.65 22.29 -5.42
N GLY A 548 16.92 21.99 -5.19
CA GLY A 548 17.58 20.79 -5.73
C GLY A 548 16.96 19.50 -5.20
N ALA A 549 16.59 19.45 -3.91
CA ALA A 549 15.91 18.32 -3.29
C ALA A 549 14.49 18.13 -3.84
N PHE A 550 13.70 19.21 -3.98
CA PHE A 550 12.40 19.15 -4.66
C PHE A 550 12.49 18.66 -6.11
N SER A 551 13.52 19.09 -6.84
CA SER A 551 13.73 18.62 -8.22
C SER A 551 13.96 17.10 -8.25
N ARG A 552 14.81 16.57 -7.35
CA ARG A 552 15.01 15.12 -7.22
C ARG A 552 13.74 14.39 -6.80
N ALA A 553 12.99 14.93 -5.84
CA ALA A 553 11.73 14.35 -5.39
C ALA A 553 10.73 14.19 -6.55
N ARG A 554 10.62 15.21 -7.41
CA ARG A 554 9.78 15.17 -8.61
C ARG A 554 10.28 14.16 -9.64
N ASP A 555 11.59 14.07 -9.84
CA ASP A 555 12.18 13.08 -10.75
C ASP A 555 11.85 11.66 -10.28
N PHE A 556 12.09 11.35 -8.99
CA PHE A 556 11.74 10.05 -8.39
C PHE A 556 10.24 9.77 -8.40
N TYR A 557 9.39 10.77 -8.10
CA TYR A 557 7.93 10.64 -8.20
C TYR A 557 7.52 10.26 -9.63
N ASN A 558 8.11 10.92 -10.64
CA ASN A 558 7.81 10.67 -12.04
C ASN A 558 8.33 9.32 -12.56
N GLU A 559 9.10 8.59 -11.75
CA GLU A 559 9.56 7.21 -11.97
C GLU A 559 8.84 6.21 -11.04
N MET A 560 7.87 6.68 -10.23
CA MET A 560 7.16 5.92 -9.20
C MET A 560 8.10 5.31 -8.13
N GLU A 561 9.28 5.92 -7.92
CA GLU A 561 10.23 5.55 -6.86
C GLU A 561 9.85 6.22 -5.54
N TRP A 562 8.71 5.80 -4.97
CA TRP A 562 8.04 6.48 -3.85
C TRP A 562 8.93 6.71 -2.62
N MET A 563 9.73 5.70 -2.22
CA MET A 563 10.65 5.85 -1.09
C MET A 563 11.78 6.86 -1.37
N ALA A 564 12.33 6.88 -2.57
CA ALA A 564 13.38 7.84 -2.94
C ALA A 564 12.81 9.27 -3.04
N ALA A 565 11.58 9.41 -3.53
CA ALA A 565 10.85 10.67 -3.53
C ALA A 565 10.60 11.18 -2.10
N TYR A 566 10.15 10.31 -1.19
CA TYR A 566 10.00 10.63 0.23
C TYR A 566 11.31 11.10 0.86
N GLU A 567 12.40 10.34 0.69
CA GLU A 567 13.72 10.72 1.22
C GLU A 567 14.20 12.07 0.69
N ALA A 568 13.96 12.36 -0.59
CA ALA A 568 14.27 13.66 -1.18
C ALA A 568 13.40 14.80 -0.62
N LEU A 569 12.13 14.55 -0.29
CA LEU A 569 11.28 15.53 0.39
C LEU A 569 11.69 15.73 1.87
N ILE A 570 12.18 14.69 2.55
CA ILE A 570 12.78 14.83 3.88
C ILE A 570 14.03 15.72 3.83
N ASP A 571 14.90 15.52 2.84
CA ASP A 571 16.05 16.39 2.60
C ASP A 571 15.61 17.84 2.30
N ALA A 572 14.56 18.02 1.48
CA ALA A 572 13.98 19.34 1.22
C ALA A 572 13.51 20.03 2.50
N ARG A 573 12.78 19.32 3.37
CA ARG A 573 12.33 19.80 4.69
C ARG A 573 13.52 20.23 5.56
N ASP A 574 14.58 19.44 5.59
CA ASP A 574 15.78 19.75 6.37
C ASP A 574 16.51 21.00 5.83
N TRP A 575 16.52 21.22 4.51
CA TRP A 575 17.05 22.44 3.91
C TRP A 575 16.14 23.65 4.15
N ILE A 576 14.82 23.50 4.10
CA ILE A 576 13.86 24.55 4.46
C ILE A 576 14.11 25.00 5.91
N LYS A 577 14.27 24.07 6.84
CA LYS A 577 14.62 24.40 8.23
C LYS A 577 15.89 25.28 8.33
N ARG A 578 16.91 24.99 7.51
CA ARG A 578 18.14 25.79 7.43
C ARG A 578 17.90 27.18 6.83
N VAL A 579 17.03 27.30 5.82
CA VAL A 579 16.61 28.59 5.26
C VAL A 579 16.02 29.49 6.35
N TYR A 580 15.08 28.97 7.14
CA TYR A 580 14.47 29.72 8.24
C TYR A 580 15.49 30.07 9.33
N SER A 581 16.28 29.09 9.75
CA SER A 581 17.28 29.28 10.79
C SER A 581 18.36 30.28 10.38
N SER A 582 18.80 30.30 9.12
CA SER A 582 19.85 31.23 8.65
C SER A 582 19.36 32.67 8.53
N ILE A 583 18.04 32.88 8.34
CA ILE A 583 17.40 34.20 8.41
C ILE A 583 17.40 34.73 9.84
N GLU A 584 17.10 33.87 10.81
CA GLU A 584 16.96 34.26 12.22
C GLU A 584 18.31 34.36 12.95
N ASP A 585 19.29 33.55 12.57
CA ASP A 585 20.52 33.37 13.32
C ASP A 585 21.79 33.51 12.47
N ALA A 586 22.54 34.59 12.73
CA ALA A 586 23.84 34.87 12.13
C ALA A 586 25.03 34.70 13.09
N THR A 587 24.81 34.09 14.26
CA THR A 587 25.85 33.94 15.28
C THR A 587 26.36 32.51 15.29
N PRO A 588 27.67 32.28 15.08
CA PRO A 588 28.23 30.93 15.20
C PRO A 588 28.03 30.31 16.58
N PRO A 589 27.93 28.96 16.66
CA PRO A 589 27.86 28.26 17.92
C PRO A 589 29.11 28.51 18.78
N VAL A 590 29.02 28.31 20.09
CA VAL A 590 30.12 28.54 21.02
C VAL A 590 30.69 27.22 21.51
N ILE A 591 31.95 26.95 21.16
CA ILE A 591 32.73 25.85 21.74
C ILE A 591 33.38 26.34 23.02
N HIS A 592 32.77 26.03 24.18
CA HIS A 592 33.25 26.49 25.49
C HIS A 592 34.53 25.78 25.90
N ALA A 593 34.57 24.47 25.71
CA ALA A 593 35.69 23.62 26.05
C ALA A 593 35.61 22.30 25.29
N TRP A 594 36.77 21.70 25.02
CA TRP A 594 36.85 20.35 24.49
C TRP A 594 38.22 19.75 24.84
N GLY A 595 38.33 18.43 24.80
CA GLY A 595 39.58 17.73 25.12
C GLY A 595 39.49 16.23 24.90
N THR A 596 40.55 15.52 25.29
CA THR A 596 40.66 14.06 25.10
C THR A 596 40.75 13.31 26.44
N ILE A 597 40.38 12.03 26.43
CA ILE A 597 40.54 11.09 27.53
C ILE A 597 41.23 9.82 26.96
N PRO A 598 42.49 9.52 27.36
CA PRO A 598 43.35 10.31 28.24
C PRO A 598 43.73 11.67 27.64
N HIS A 599 44.23 12.59 28.47
CA HIS A 599 44.57 13.96 28.05
C HIS A 599 45.70 14.02 27.01
N GLU A 600 46.57 13.00 26.98
CA GLU A 600 47.59 12.84 25.97
C GLU A 600 47.03 12.03 24.81
N ILE A 601 47.22 12.51 23.57
CA ILE A 601 46.64 11.89 22.39
C ILE A 601 47.60 10.81 21.91
N GLY A 602 47.21 9.54 22.01
CA GLY A 602 48.08 8.41 21.72
C GLY A 602 47.99 7.87 20.30
N SER A 603 48.83 6.88 19.99
CA SER A 603 48.60 5.94 18.88
C SER A 603 47.49 4.95 19.20
N ASP A 604 47.16 4.81 20.49
CA ASP A 604 46.06 3.99 21.00
C ASP A 604 44.72 4.72 20.85
N GLU A 605 43.62 4.01 21.14
CA GLU A 605 42.29 4.60 21.14
C GLU A 605 42.14 5.68 22.21
N PHE A 606 41.36 6.72 21.93
CA PHE A 606 41.05 7.78 22.89
C PHE A 606 39.66 8.36 22.65
N LEU A 607 39.03 8.85 23.71
CA LEU A 607 37.74 9.53 23.65
C LEU A 607 37.98 11.04 23.49
N VAL A 608 37.20 11.69 22.64
CA VAL A 608 37.14 13.16 22.55
C VAL A 608 35.80 13.63 23.08
N TRP A 609 35.79 14.71 23.85
CA TRP A 609 34.58 15.36 24.34
C TRP A 609 34.60 16.86 24.03
N ALA A 610 33.42 17.46 23.85
CA ALA A 610 33.23 18.89 23.62
C ALA A 610 31.94 19.41 24.27
N HIS A 611 32.05 20.54 24.95
CA HIS A 611 30.90 21.32 25.41
C HIS A 611 30.64 22.45 24.41
N VAL A 612 29.59 22.29 23.63
CA VAL A 612 29.18 23.22 22.57
C VAL A 612 27.76 23.66 22.86
N THR A 613 27.48 24.95 22.71
CA THR A 613 26.13 25.49 22.84
C THR A 613 25.82 26.38 21.65
N ASP A 614 24.54 26.49 21.33
CA ASP A 614 24.00 27.54 20.48
C ASP A 614 22.78 28.15 21.17
N GLU A 615 22.64 29.48 21.11
CA GLU A 615 21.57 30.20 21.82
C GLU A 615 20.36 30.54 20.94
N ASN A 616 20.44 30.32 19.63
CA ASN A 616 19.47 30.79 18.65
C ASN A 616 18.88 29.63 17.84
N SER A 617 19.57 29.14 16.80
CA SER A 617 19.06 28.11 15.89
C SER A 617 19.27 26.67 16.38
N GLY A 618 20.05 26.48 17.45
CA GLY A 618 20.43 25.18 17.97
C GLY A 618 21.54 24.53 17.13
N LEU A 619 22.16 23.48 17.69
CA LEU A 619 23.25 22.77 17.02
C LEU A 619 22.71 21.81 15.95
N GLU A 620 23.29 21.86 14.75
CA GLU A 620 23.08 20.88 13.69
C GLU A 620 23.97 19.67 13.93
N ASN A 621 25.29 19.90 14.00
CA ASN A 621 26.24 18.84 14.26
C ASN A 621 27.52 19.35 14.96
N VAL A 622 28.22 18.42 15.61
CA VAL A 622 29.57 18.61 16.12
C VAL A 622 30.44 17.47 15.60
N THR A 623 31.49 17.81 14.87
CA THR A 623 32.36 16.86 14.19
C THR A 623 33.80 17.05 14.63
N LEU A 624 34.44 15.94 15.03
CA LEU A 624 35.87 15.89 15.24
C LEU A 624 36.57 15.62 13.90
N HIS A 625 37.60 16.40 13.60
CA HIS A 625 38.47 16.16 12.46
C HIS A 625 39.85 15.72 12.94
N VAL A 626 40.39 14.69 12.30
CA VAL A 626 41.69 14.09 12.62
C VAL A 626 42.54 14.03 11.36
N GLN A 627 43.77 14.53 11.45
CA GLN A 627 44.74 14.49 10.37
C GLN A 627 46.06 13.88 10.87
N ILE A 628 46.52 12.83 10.21
CA ILE A 628 47.76 12.10 10.53
C ILE A 628 48.78 12.38 9.44
N ASP A 629 49.99 12.81 9.81
CA ASP A 629 51.15 13.00 8.94
C ASP A 629 50.84 13.83 7.67
N GLU A 630 50.02 14.89 7.82
CA GLU A 630 49.54 15.74 6.72
C GLU A 630 48.73 15.00 5.63
N GLY A 631 48.23 13.80 5.95
CA GLY A 631 47.40 12.97 5.07
C GLY A 631 45.94 13.43 4.97
N ILE A 632 45.08 12.49 4.58
CA ILE A 632 43.63 12.68 4.45
C ILE A 632 43.02 13.03 5.83
N ILE A 633 42.17 14.04 5.86
CA ILE A 633 41.40 14.41 7.04
C ILE A 633 40.28 13.40 7.22
N GLN A 634 40.26 12.72 8.35
CA GLN A 634 39.17 11.85 8.78
C GLN A 634 38.21 12.64 9.65
N SER A 635 36.90 12.42 9.47
CA SER A 635 35.84 13.09 10.21
C SER A 635 35.06 12.08 11.04
N PHE A 636 34.83 12.41 12.30
CA PHE A 636 34.12 11.58 13.27
C PHE A 636 32.95 12.40 13.84
N PRO A 637 31.69 12.07 13.48
CA PRO A 637 30.51 12.70 14.07
C PRO A 637 30.48 12.42 15.57
N MET A 638 30.23 13.45 16.37
CA MET A 638 30.12 13.30 17.82
C MET A 638 28.66 13.05 18.21
N SER A 639 28.43 12.28 19.28
CA SER A 639 27.11 12.03 19.85
C SER A 639 26.91 12.83 21.13
N LEU A 640 25.71 13.34 21.36
CA LEU A 640 25.41 14.08 22.58
C LEU A 640 25.16 13.12 23.75
N GLU A 641 26.06 13.13 24.74
CA GLU A 641 25.97 12.35 25.97
C GLU A 641 25.86 13.30 27.18
N GLY A 642 24.64 13.46 27.70
CA GLY A 642 24.36 14.43 28.75
C GLY A 642 24.48 15.87 28.23
N ALA A 643 25.52 16.59 28.66
CA ALA A 643 25.78 17.97 28.23
C ALA A 643 26.99 18.11 27.30
N ASN A 644 27.65 17.00 26.96
CA ASN A 644 28.85 16.99 26.14
C ASN A 644 28.65 16.15 24.89
N TRP A 645 29.21 16.61 23.78
CA TRP A 645 29.39 15.83 22.57
C TRP A 645 30.61 14.94 22.74
N THR A 646 30.51 13.65 22.45
CA THR A 646 31.59 12.68 22.61
C THR A 646 31.79 11.82 21.37
N VAL A 647 33.02 11.37 21.12
CA VAL A 647 33.31 10.37 20.08
C VAL A 647 34.55 9.56 20.44
N GLN A 648 34.51 8.25 20.19
CA GLN A 648 35.66 7.38 20.33
C GLN A 648 36.48 7.37 19.04
N VAL A 649 37.75 7.75 19.13
CA VAL A 649 38.70 7.69 18.01
C VAL A 649 39.46 6.36 18.07
N PRO A 650 39.38 5.52 17.02
CA PRO A 650 40.10 4.25 16.99
C PRO A 650 41.62 4.47 16.94
N ALA A 651 42.37 3.45 17.38
CA ALA A 651 43.83 3.45 17.35
C ALA A 651 44.35 3.71 15.91
N SER A 652 45.25 4.68 15.77
CA SER A 652 45.75 5.18 14.49
C SER A 652 47.07 4.56 14.04
N GLY A 653 47.70 3.74 14.91
CA GLY A 653 49.04 3.21 14.67
C GLY A 653 50.13 4.28 14.88
N PRO A 654 51.39 3.97 14.52
CA PRO A 654 52.49 4.92 14.69
C PRO A 654 52.35 6.10 13.71
N TYR A 655 52.46 7.31 14.23
CA TYR A 655 52.42 8.56 13.46
C TYR A 655 53.60 9.47 13.84
N THR A 656 53.96 10.41 12.97
CA THR A 656 54.94 11.46 13.29
C THR A 656 54.25 12.72 13.82
N ASN A 657 53.08 13.07 13.26
CA ASN A 657 52.27 14.20 13.63
C ASN A 657 50.78 13.83 13.57
N LEU A 658 50.05 14.08 14.66
CA LEU A 658 48.61 13.91 14.76
C LEU A 658 47.98 15.26 15.11
N SER A 659 47.14 15.79 14.23
CA SER A 659 46.40 17.04 14.44
C SER A 659 44.91 16.77 14.54
N ILE A 660 44.28 17.26 15.61
CA ILE A 660 42.83 17.16 15.81
C ILE A 660 42.21 18.53 16.10
N TRP A 661 40.99 18.76 15.61
CA TRP A 661 40.19 19.94 15.91
C TRP A 661 38.70 19.62 15.78
N ILE A 662 37.87 20.45 16.40
CA ILE A 662 36.41 20.31 16.37
C ILE A 662 35.82 21.39 15.46
N ILE A 663 34.81 21.00 14.69
CA ILE A 663 33.94 21.91 13.96
C ILE A 663 32.51 21.70 14.48
N ALA A 664 31.85 22.79 14.85
CA ALA A 664 30.43 22.80 15.21
C ALA A 664 29.66 23.64 14.19
N TRP A 665 28.54 23.12 13.72
CA TRP A 665 27.58 23.81 12.88
C TRP A 665 26.26 23.97 13.63
N ASP A 666 25.62 25.12 13.47
CA ASP A 666 24.24 25.35 13.89
C ASP A 666 23.27 25.19 12.69
N TRP A 667 21.97 25.21 12.95
CA TRP A 667 20.97 25.13 11.88
C TRP A 667 20.92 26.41 11.03
N GLY A 668 21.44 27.53 11.53
CA GLY A 668 21.66 28.77 10.79
C GLY A 668 22.83 28.73 9.80
N MET A 669 23.47 27.56 9.66
CA MET A 669 24.65 27.30 8.83
C MET A 669 25.86 28.15 9.21
N ASN A 670 25.94 28.60 10.47
CA ASN A 670 27.13 29.22 11.00
C ASN A 670 28.07 28.15 11.54
N MET A 671 29.38 28.42 11.47
CA MET A 671 30.41 27.47 11.85
C MET A 671 31.34 28.03 12.91
N ALA A 672 31.58 27.24 13.95
CA ALA A 672 32.62 27.48 14.93
C ALA A 672 33.69 26.39 14.86
N ARG A 673 34.94 26.83 14.85
CA ARG A 673 36.10 25.93 14.84
C ARG A 673 36.86 26.04 16.14
N GLY A 674 37.02 24.91 16.81
CA GLY A 674 37.88 24.77 17.97
C GLY A 674 39.36 24.93 17.59
N ASN A 675 40.20 25.24 18.57
CA ASN A 675 41.65 25.25 18.37
C ASN A 675 42.14 23.90 17.83
N THR A 676 43.31 23.87 17.19
CA THR A 676 43.93 22.60 16.76
C THR A 676 44.91 22.11 17.82
N ILE A 677 44.77 20.87 18.26
CA ILE A 677 45.76 20.19 19.11
C ILE A 677 46.61 19.31 18.19
N SER A 678 47.93 19.51 18.24
CA SER A 678 48.87 18.69 17.48
C SER A 678 49.84 17.97 18.41
N GLN A 679 50.03 16.67 18.19
CA GLN A 679 50.99 15.85 18.90
C GLN A 679 52.05 15.32 17.93
N VAL A 680 53.30 15.71 18.17
CA VAL A 680 54.45 15.23 17.40
C VAL A 680 55.13 14.13 18.21
N GLN A 681 55.16 12.91 17.68
CA GLN A 681 55.99 11.85 18.25
C GLN A 681 57.37 11.93 17.60
N ALA A 682 58.42 12.00 18.44
CA ALA A 682 59.77 11.89 17.93
C ALA A 682 59.96 10.48 17.34
N PRO A 683 60.47 10.33 16.10
CA PRO A 683 60.69 9.02 15.52
C PRO A 683 61.59 8.20 16.45
N LEU A 684 61.07 7.06 16.92
CA LEU A 684 61.74 6.18 17.89
C LEU A 684 63.10 5.65 17.37
N ASP A 685 63.40 5.83 16.09
CA ASP A 685 64.56 5.28 15.39
C ASP A 685 65.90 6.01 15.61
N TRP A 686 65.94 7.13 16.35
CA TRP A 686 67.20 7.87 16.56
C TRP A 686 67.96 7.49 17.84
N LEU A 687 67.34 6.80 18.80
CA LEU A 687 68.01 6.41 20.05
C LEU A 687 68.74 5.06 19.98
N PHE A 688 68.32 4.13 19.10
CA PHE A 688 68.97 2.83 18.94
C PHE A 688 70.38 2.87 18.30
N PRO A 689 70.69 3.70 17.28
CA PRO A 689 72.04 3.72 16.73
C PRO A 689 73.06 4.38 17.68
N LEU A 690 72.65 5.27 18.59
CA LEU A 690 73.58 5.92 19.51
C LEU A 690 74.10 4.96 20.60
N THR A 691 73.22 4.12 21.16
CA THR A 691 73.61 3.08 22.13
C THR A 691 74.51 2.02 21.48
N VAL A 692 74.18 1.55 20.27
CA VAL A 692 75.02 0.57 19.55
C VAL A 692 76.39 1.17 19.21
N THR A 693 76.46 2.42 18.75
CA THR A 693 77.75 3.06 18.40
C THR A 693 78.64 3.29 19.63
N VAL A 694 78.07 3.68 20.77
CA VAL A 694 78.80 3.84 22.04
C VAL A 694 79.28 2.49 22.60
N SER A 695 78.45 1.44 22.54
CA SER A 695 78.86 0.08 22.94
C SER A 695 79.96 -0.48 22.05
N THR A 696 79.91 -0.23 20.74
CA THR A 696 80.91 -0.71 19.78
C THR A 696 82.25 0.05 19.94
N ALA A 697 82.20 1.36 20.17
CA ALA A 697 83.39 2.17 20.46
C ALA A 697 84.07 1.76 21.78
N ALA A 698 83.29 1.48 22.83
CA ALA A 698 83.81 0.98 24.09
C ALA A 698 84.49 -0.40 23.93
N LEU A 699 83.88 -1.30 23.15
CA LEU A 699 84.46 -2.63 22.87
C LEU A 699 85.77 -2.52 22.07
N VAL A 700 85.84 -1.65 21.06
CA VAL A 700 87.06 -1.40 20.26
C VAL A 700 88.18 -0.80 21.11
N ILE A 701 87.87 0.09 22.05
CA ILE A 701 88.87 0.64 22.99
C ILE A 701 89.39 -0.45 23.93
N VAL A 702 88.52 -1.30 24.47
CA VAL A 702 88.93 -2.41 25.35
C VAL A 702 89.81 -3.43 24.60
N ILE A 703 89.43 -3.79 23.36
CA ILE A 703 90.24 -4.67 22.50
C ILE A 703 91.57 -4.00 22.12
N GLY A 704 91.55 -2.71 21.79
CA GLY A 704 92.75 -1.93 21.47
C GLY A 704 93.74 -1.87 22.63
N VAL A 705 93.26 -1.62 23.86
CA VAL A 705 94.09 -1.62 25.07
C VAL A 705 94.63 -3.02 25.39
N TYR A 706 93.83 -4.07 25.17
CA TYR A 706 94.27 -5.46 25.36
C TYR A 706 95.38 -5.86 24.37
N VAL A 707 95.22 -5.54 23.09
CA VAL A 707 96.20 -5.84 22.03
C VAL A 707 97.50 -5.03 22.22
N LEU A 708 97.41 -3.76 22.62
CA LEU A 708 98.59 -2.94 22.94
C LEU A 708 99.36 -3.44 24.17
N ARG A 709 98.69 -4.06 25.15
CA ARG A 709 99.34 -4.70 26.30
C ARG A 709 100.05 -6.01 25.95
N GLN A 710 99.62 -6.75 24.92
CA GLN A 710 100.30 -7.98 24.51
C GLN A 710 101.58 -7.74 23.70
N LYS A 711 101.69 -6.63 22.96
CA LYS A 711 102.90 -6.28 22.19
C LYS A 711 104.05 -5.71 23.03
N SER A 712 103.83 -5.43 24.31
CA SER A 712 104.83 -4.90 25.25
C SER A 712 105.36 -5.95 26.25
N ARG A 713 105.20 -7.24 25.96
CA ARG A 713 105.84 -8.35 26.66
C ARG A 713 106.74 -9.16 25.75
#